data_AF-T2JXP9-F1
#
_entry.id   AF-T2JXP9-F1
#
_cell.length_a   1.000
_cell.length_b   1.000
_cell.length_c   1.000
_cell.angle_alpha   90.00
_cell.angle_beta   90.00
_cell.angle_gamma   90.00
#
_symmetry.space_group_name_H-M   'P 1'
#
loop_
_entity.id
_entity.type
_entity.pdbx_description
1 polymer ?
#
loop_
_entity_poly.entity_id
_entity_poly.type
_entity_poly.pdbx_seq_one_letter_code
_entity_poly.pdbx_strand_id
1 'polypeptide(L)'
;MKSNFYQVGGTLGSQHPTYVEREADESLYQGLKDGEFCYVLNPRQMGKSSLADRTMQRLKNEDYACAFIDLTNDIGIAATADEWYYSLADSINRKFKIHNALSNWWDEYPNLSALGRFREFIETIILKEIDKKIVIFIDEINNVRCQLFSLDDFFAFIRSCYNSRINQPQYQRLTFAIFGVATPRDLIQDSNQTPFNIGTEIELRGFQLEKVKPLIQGLKEKANNPQAVMEQILYWTGGQPFLTQKLCKLVTQIDRIIAAGSEKKQIENLVQSKIIDNWQQQDNPEHLRTIEQKIFQETPLSKSLLILYEEILESGEVKFSGSQQEIVLMVSGLVVKQKDVIKPYNLIYQLVFNLQWVKQRLTELRPYSDQLLAWQHSDFQDNLCLLQGSELEKALIWSSGQNEQTLDELDLEFLSASQAWDKKQRNKKIIKFSSLGFLAGLVTFSLITYAHNWYKNYNFQYCSVLEKVGDTCFRNVFTSGEAKLFLSRPNHYLDRGIEKFKEKEYEDAINLLERAIISAPKDPVPQIFYNNAQARRRSDKINKERGINNPLLEIVLGKEVPYKFAAVIPADSNEGIAIEILKGVADAQTAFNKKGGKNDRLLEIVLVNDGDEPESAQRIAKDIASDGDILAVIGHYSSDTTGKSLEEYDRAILPMVSPTSVSSKVDEKRQELTHKVFFRTVPSDRQIETLAKYIKDSLKLDTAVVFYEKASEFYSQSGREVFIREYEKIGGKVDKNGDGVIDIRDDESQQNFNDENVRLDSLALNAEEKLKKILNQKKLRLLL
;
A
#
# COMPACT_ATOMS: atom_id res chain seq x y z
N MET A 1 47.49 1.07 31.25
CA MET A 1 46.19 0.76 31.88
C MET A 1 45.29 0.15 30.82
N LYS A 2 44.64 -1.00 31.09
CA LYS A 2 43.88 -1.73 30.06
C LYS A 2 42.81 -0.82 29.47
N SER A 3 42.91 -0.50 28.17
CA SER A 3 41.97 0.34 27.41
C SER A 3 40.53 -0.18 27.37
N ASN A 4 40.24 -1.31 28.04
CA ASN A 4 39.02 -2.10 27.94
C ASN A 4 38.32 -2.33 29.30
N PHE A 5 38.50 -1.46 30.31
CA PHE A 5 37.77 -1.64 31.59
C PHE A 5 36.26 -1.42 31.41
N TYR A 6 35.86 -0.34 30.73
CA TYR A 6 34.46 -0.07 30.40
C TYR A 6 34.10 -0.62 29.02
N GLN A 7 32.99 -1.34 28.95
CA GLN A 7 32.42 -1.85 27.71
C GLN A 7 31.15 -1.06 27.38
N VAL A 8 31.18 -0.39 26.23
CA VAL A 8 30.08 0.46 25.75
C VAL A 8 29.34 -0.32 24.66
N GLY A 9 28.09 -0.68 24.94
CA GLY A 9 27.28 -1.51 24.06
C GLY A 9 27.52 -3.02 24.21
N GLY A 10 26.60 -3.80 23.66
CA GLY A 10 26.60 -5.27 23.75
C GLY A 10 26.30 -5.80 25.15
N THR A 11 26.24 -7.13 25.25
CA THR A 11 25.99 -7.84 26.52
C THR A 11 27.26 -7.87 27.36
N LEU A 12 27.16 -7.41 28.62
CA LEU A 12 28.18 -7.68 29.63
C LEU A 12 28.01 -9.12 30.11
N GLY A 13 29.06 -9.93 30.00
CA GLY A 13 29.03 -11.29 30.52
C GLY A 13 28.79 -11.32 32.03
N SER A 14 28.24 -12.43 32.53
CA SER A 14 27.89 -12.61 33.95
C SER A 14 28.95 -12.23 34.98
N GLN A 15 30.26 -12.27 34.68
CA GLN A 15 31.34 -11.90 35.62
C GLN A 15 32.05 -10.58 35.25
N HIS A 16 31.45 -9.74 34.40
CA HIS A 16 32.09 -8.51 33.95
C HIS A 16 32.28 -7.53 35.14
N PRO A 17 33.49 -6.98 35.35
CA PRO A 17 33.80 -6.16 36.54
C PRO A 17 33.06 -4.82 36.60
N THR A 18 32.43 -4.39 35.50
CA THR A 18 31.63 -3.17 35.44
C THR A 18 30.13 -3.41 35.47
N TYR A 19 29.68 -4.66 35.68
CA TYR A 19 28.26 -4.93 35.86
C TYR A 19 27.76 -4.31 37.18
N VAL A 20 26.61 -3.64 37.13
CA VAL A 20 25.98 -3.01 38.29
C VAL A 20 24.70 -3.78 38.60
N GLU A 21 24.65 -4.43 39.75
CA GLU A 21 23.46 -5.14 40.22
C GLU A 21 22.34 -4.15 40.59
N ARG A 22 21.13 -4.46 40.14
CA ARG A 22 19.91 -3.68 40.38
C ARG A 22 18.90 -4.54 41.14
N GLU A 23 17.83 -3.93 41.62
CA GLU A 23 16.70 -4.66 42.24
C GLU A 23 16.09 -5.68 41.27
N ALA A 24 16.01 -5.31 39.98
CA ALA A 24 15.52 -6.18 38.91
C ALA A 24 16.28 -7.52 38.78
N ASP A 25 17.58 -7.55 39.14
CA ASP A 25 18.38 -8.78 39.14
C ASP A 25 17.84 -9.83 40.10
N GLU A 26 17.40 -9.39 41.28
CA GLU A 26 16.85 -10.29 42.29
C GLU A 26 15.37 -10.58 42.03
N SER A 27 14.58 -9.59 41.61
CA SER A 27 13.17 -9.78 41.27
C SER A 27 12.98 -10.78 40.13
N LEU A 28 13.76 -10.68 39.04
CA LEU A 28 13.66 -11.62 37.93
C LEU A 28 14.09 -13.02 38.35
N TYR A 29 15.21 -13.12 39.07
CA TYR A 29 15.75 -14.40 39.52
C TYR A 29 14.76 -15.13 40.44
N GLN A 30 14.19 -14.43 41.41
CA GLN A 30 13.26 -15.02 42.36
C GLN A 30 11.91 -15.36 41.72
N GLY A 31 11.34 -14.48 40.89
CA GLY A 31 10.11 -14.76 40.15
C GLY A 31 10.24 -16.02 39.28
N LEU A 32 11.36 -16.19 38.60
CA LEU A 32 11.64 -17.40 37.81
C LEU A 32 11.78 -18.66 38.66
N LYS A 33 12.35 -18.56 39.87
CA LYS A 33 12.44 -19.69 40.81
C LYS A 33 11.08 -20.12 41.33
N ASP A 34 10.20 -19.15 41.56
CA ASP A 34 8.81 -19.34 41.98
C ASP A 34 7.92 -19.82 40.81
N GLY A 35 8.49 -19.90 39.61
CA GLY A 35 7.84 -20.40 38.41
C GLY A 35 6.98 -19.35 37.71
N GLU A 36 7.07 -18.09 38.09
CA GLU A 36 6.30 -17.01 37.47
C GLU A 36 6.72 -16.76 36.03
N PHE A 37 5.76 -16.41 35.17
CA PHE A 37 6.07 -15.91 33.84
C PHE A 37 6.58 -14.47 33.97
N CYS A 38 7.87 -14.24 33.76
CA CYS A 38 8.47 -12.91 33.90
C CYS A 38 8.70 -12.23 32.55
N TYR A 39 8.57 -10.91 32.49
CA TYR A 39 8.91 -10.16 31.28
C TYR A 39 9.63 -8.84 31.57
N VAL A 40 10.62 -8.53 30.74
CA VAL A 40 11.45 -7.31 30.80
C VAL A 40 11.30 -6.55 29.48
N LEU A 41 10.36 -5.61 29.49
CA LEU A 41 9.96 -4.82 28.34
C LEU A 41 10.42 -3.37 28.52
N ASN A 42 11.68 -3.11 28.20
CA ASN A 42 12.32 -1.80 28.39
C ASN A 42 13.04 -1.32 27.12
N PRO A 43 13.35 -0.02 27.00
CA PRO A 43 14.08 0.54 25.87
C PRO A 43 15.43 -0.14 25.57
N ARG A 44 15.94 0.07 24.35
CA ARG A 44 17.26 -0.43 23.94
C ARG A 44 18.34 0.06 24.92
N GLN A 45 19.41 -0.74 25.04
CA GLN A 45 20.60 -0.39 25.81
C GLN A 45 20.39 -0.17 27.34
N MET A 46 19.31 -0.72 27.90
CA MET A 46 19.03 -0.75 29.35
C MET A 46 19.67 -1.94 30.10
N GLY A 47 20.48 -2.76 29.42
CA GLY A 47 21.14 -3.93 30.01
C GLY A 47 20.24 -5.16 30.17
N LYS A 48 19.21 -5.30 29.32
CA LYS A 48 18.27 -6.45 29.31
C LYS A 48 18.99 -7.79 29.11
N SER A 49 19.76 -7.92 28.04
CA SER A 49 20.45 -9.18 27.71
C SER A 49 21.55 -9.52 28.72
N SER A 50 22.15 -8.52 29.38
CA SER A 50 23.11 -8.76 30.50
C SER A 50 22.40 -9.28 31.76
N LEU A 51 21.22 -8.73 32.08
CA LEU A 51 20.37 -9.25 33.15
C LEU A 51 19.94 -10.70 32.84
N ALA A 52 19.54 -10.98 31.61
CA ALA A 52 19.12 -12.31 31.18
C ALA A 52 20.28 -13.34 31.27
N ASP A 53 21.47 -13.02 30.75
CA ASP A 53 22.64 -13.90 30.85
C ASP A 53 23.00 -14.17 32.32
N ARG A 54 23.11 -13.13 33.14
CA ARG A 54 23.47 -13.30 34.56
C ARG A 54 22.44 -14.15 35.32
N THR A 55 21.15 -13.92 35.08
CA THR A 55 20.07 -14.70 35.70
C THR A 55 20.11 -16.15 35.25
N MET A 56 20.29 -16.38 33.95
CA MET A 56 20.44 -17.73 33.38
C MET A 56 21.62 -18.47 34.01
N GLN A 57 22.79 -17.82 34.16
CA GLN A 57 23.96 -18.45 34.80
C GLN A 57 23.68 -18.78 36.28
N ARG A 58 23.01 -17.89 37.02
CA ARG A 58 22.60 -18.15 38.42
C ARG A 58 21.69 -19.38 38.52
N LEU A 59 20.69 -19.50 37.63
CA LEU A 59 19.77 -20.62 37.59
C LEU A 59 20.47 -21.94 37.20
N LYS A 60 21.38 -21.90 36.22
CA LYS A 60 22.19 -23.06 35.83
C LYS A 60 23.06 -23.58 36.98
N ASN A 61 23.59 -22.68 37.82
CA ASN A 61 24.35 -23.06 39.03
C ASN A 61 23.48 -23.73 40.11
N GLU A 62 22.15 -23.57 40.05
CA GLU A 62 21.18 -24.27 40.89
C GLU A 62 20.49 -25.43 40.16
N ASP A 63 21.12 -25.97 39.13
CA ASP A 63 20.68 -27.14 38.37
C ASP A 63 19.36 -26.97 37.57
N TYR A 64 19.03 -25.73 37.17
CA TYR A 64 17.98 -25.49 36.18
C TYR A 64 18.51 -25.73 34.76
N ALA A 65 17.66 -26.33 33.91
CA ALA A 65 17.88 -26.38 32.47
C ALA A 65 17.40 -25.06 31.85
N CYS A 66 18.29 -24.31 31.20
CA CYS A 66 17.91 -23.04 30.57
C CYS A 66 18.30 -22.99 29.10
N ALA A 67 17.36 -22.51 28.27
CA ALA A 67 17.59 -22.16 26.87
C ALA A 67 17.42 -20.65 26.69
N PHE A 68 18.33 -20.05 25.93
CA PHE A 68 18.26 -18.65 25.53
C PHE A 68 18.05 -18.60 24.01
N ILE A 69 16.91 -18.06 23.61
CA ILE A 69 16.43 -17.98 22.24
C ILE A 69 16.37 -16.51 21.84
N ASP A 70 17.14 -16.13 20.84
CA ASP A 70 17.07 -14.80 20.23
C ASP A 70 16.20 -14.91 18.97
N LEU A 71 15.01 -14.30 18.97
CA LEU A 71 14.10 -14.43 17.83
C LEU A 71 14.64 -13.79 16.54
N THR A 72 15.59 -12.87 16.63
CA THR A 72 16.19 -12.25 15.45
C THR A 72 17.28 -13.14 14.86
N ASN A 73 18.17 -13.65 15.70
CA ASN A 73 19.35 -14.39 15.26
C ASN A 73 19.11 -15.91 15.13
N ASP A 74 18.30 -16.50 16.01
CA ASP A 74 18.03 -17.94 15.98
C ASP A 74 16.86 -18.32 15.05
N ILE A 75 15.94 -17.39 14.74
CA ILE A 75 14.73 -17.66 13.93
C ILE A 75 14.66 -16.78 12.67
N GLY A 76 14.74 -15.46 12.81
CA GLY A 76 14.65 -14.53 11.67
C GLY A 76 13.21 -14.26 11.20
N ILE A 77 13.05 -13.90 9.92
CA ILE A 77 11.75 -13.68 9.28
C ILE A 77 11.34 -14.97 8.58
N ALA A 78 10.21 -15.57 8.99
CA ALA A 78 9.67 -16.79 8.41
C ALA A 78 8.58 -16.45 7.38
N ALA A 79 8.48 -17.26 6.31
CA ALA A 79 7.43 -17.06 5.30
C ALA A 79 6.07 -17.59 5.79
N THR A 80 6.08 -18.61 6.67
CA THR A 80 4.86 -19.23 7.22
C THR A 80 4.96 -19.49 8.72
N ALA A 81 3.80 -19.68 9.37
CA ALA A 81 3.75 -20.05 10.78
C ALA A 81 4.44 -21.39 11.08
N ASP A 82 4.32 -22.38 10.18
CA ASP A 82 4.94 -23.70 10.37
C ASP A 82 6.46 -23.61 10.41
N GLU A 83 7.06 -22.86 9.48
CA GLU A 83 8.51 -22.59 9.46
C GLU A 83 8.98 -21.90 10.74
N TRP A 84 8.19 -20.97 11.26
CA TRP A 84 8.53 -20.23 12.48
C TRP A 84 8.48 -21.13 13.72
N TYR A 85 7.41 -21.90 13.90
CA TYR A 85 7.28 -22.83 15.02
C TYR A 85 8.31 -23.97 14.95
N TYR A 86 8.62 -24.46 13.75
CA TYR A 86 9.71 -25.43 13.54
C TYR A 86 11.06 -24.84 13.95
N SER A 87 11.38 -23.62 13.50
CA SER A 87 12.64 -22.95 13.83
C SER A 87 12.78 -22.67 15.33
N LEU A 88 11.68 -22.30 15.99
CA LEU A 88 11.62 -22.18 17.44
C LEU A 88 11.89 -23.52 18.14
N ALA A 89 11.22 -24.59 17.71
CA ALA A 89 11.42 -25.94 18.23
C ALA A 89 12.86 -26.42 18.05
N ASP A 90 13.43 -26.24 16.85
CA ASP A 90 14.81 -26.60 16.53
C ASP A 90 15.81 -25.83 17.39
N SER A 91 15.61 -24.52 17.55
CA SER A 91 16.46 -23.71 18.42
C SER A 91 16.42 -24.21 19.86
N ILE A 92 15.22 -24.44 20.42
CA ILE A 92 15.05 -25.02 21.76
C ILE A 92 15.76 -26.38 21.87
N ASN A 93 15.56 -27.26 20.90
CA ASN A 93 16.15 -28.59 20.83
C ASN A 93 17.69 -28.53 20.86
N ARG A 94 18.29 -27.65 20.04
CA ARG A 94 19.74 -27.42 19.97
C ARG A 94 20.30 -26.83 21.27
N LYS A 95 19.64 -25.84 21.87
CA LYS A 95 20.13 -25.20 23.12
C LYS A 95 20.07 -26.18 24.31
N PHE A 96 19.08 -27.05 24.35
CA PHE A 96 19.01 -28.13 25.34
C PHE A 96 19.87 -29.35 25.00
N LYS A 97 20.46 -29.39 23.78
CA LYS A 97 21.30 -30.49 23.29
C LYS A 97 20.57 -31.84 23.29
N ILE A 98 19.29 -31.83 22.95
CA ILE A 98 18.50 -33.04 22.82
C ILE A 98 18.83 -33.67 21.46
N HIS A 99 19.32 -34.90 21.48
CA HIS A 99 19.72 -35.62 20.28
C HIS A 99 18.53 -36.44 19.75
N ASN A 100 17.77 -35.85 18.83
CA ASN A 100 16.66 -36.50 18.12
C ASN A 100 16.67 -36.14 16.63
N ALA A 101 15.88 -36.83 15.82
CA ALA A 101 15.62 -36.47 14.44
C ALA A 101 14.40 -35.54 14.35
N LEU A 102 14.53 -34.30 14.85
CA LEU A 102 13.41 -33.36 14.93
C LEU A 102 12.67 -33.17 13.60
N SER A 103 13.41 -33.09 12.48
CA SER A 103 12.80 -32.99 11.14
C SER A 103 11.83 -34.15 10.86
N ASN A 104 12.30 -35.39 11.07
CA ASN A 104 11.47 -36.57 10.85
C ASN A 104 10.25 -36.57 11.80
N TRP A 105 10.47 -36.22 13.07
CA TRP A 105 9.40 -36.13 14.06
C TRP A 105 8.37 -35.05 13.71
N TRP A 106 8.80 -33.89 13.19
CA TRP A 106 7.90 -32.80 12.81
C TRP A 106 7.01 -33.20 11.63
N ASP A 107 7.56 -33.95 10.68
CA ASP A 107 6.85 -34.42 9.47
C ASP A 107 5.87 -35.57 9.76
N GLU A 108 6.02 -36.29 10.88
CA GLU A 108 5.14 -37.41 11.27
C GLU A 108 3.72 -36.95 11.71
N TYR A 109 3.52 -35.66 11.99
CA TYR A 109 2.25 -35.10 12.46
C TYR A 109 1.61 -34.10 11.49
N PRO A 110 1.40 -34.44 10.19
CA PRO A 110 0.96 -33.48 9.18
C PRO A 110 -0.42 -32.88 9.48
N ASN A 111 -1.27 -33.62 10.21
CA ASN A 111 -2.65 -33.23 10.53
C ASN A 111 -2.78 -32.25 11.70
N LEU A 112 -1.71 -32.00 12.46
CA LEU A 112 -1.71 -30.97 13.51
C LEU A 112 -1.38 -29.61 12.91
N SER A 113 -1.96 -28.55 13.47
CA SER A 113 -1.53 -27.18 13.17
C SER A 113 -0.09 -26.95 13.63
N ALA A 114 0.56 -25.92 13.11
CA ALA A 114 1.93 -25.55 13.49
C ALA A 114 2.09 -25.40 15.02
N LEU A 115 1.17 -24.68 15.68
CA LEU A 115 1.15 -24.58 17.14
C LEU A 115 0.88 -25.95 17.80
N GLY A 116 0.00 -26.76 17.21
CA GLY A 116 -0.28 -28.12 17.71
C GLY A 116 0.97 -28.99 17.74
N ARG A 117 1.77 -28.98 16.67
CA ARG A 117 3.07 -29.69 16.62
C ARG A 117 4.05 -29.12 17.64
N PHE A 118 4.13 -27.80 17.77
CA PHE A 118 4.99 -27.17 18.77
C PHE A 118 4.60 -27.56 20.20
N ARG A 119 3.30 -27.59 20.51
CA ARG A 119 2.78 -28.07 21.79
C ARG A 119 3.15 -29.52 22.03
N GLU A 120 2.91 -30.40 21.07
CA GLU A 120 3.24 -31.82 21.16
C GLU A 120 4.76 -32.02 21.37
N PHE A 121 5.60 -31.19 20.72
CA PHE A 121 7.05 -31.20 20.90
C PHE A 121 7.45 -30.87 22.33
N ILE A 122 6.85 -29.82 22.91
CA ILE A 122 7.10 -29.45 24.31
C ILE A 122 6.67 -30.58 25.26
N GLU A 123 5.49 -31.16 25.04
CA GLU A 123 4.92 -32.19 25.91
C GLU A 123 5.64 -33.55 25.83
N THR A 124 5.96 -33.99 24.61
CA THR A 124 6.45 -35.35 24.38
C THR A 124 7.96 -35.47 24.31
N ILE A 125 8.67 -34.38 23.98
CA ILE A 125 10.12 -34.37 23.89
C ILE A 125 10.70 -33.56 25.05
N ILE A 126 10.46 -32.25 25.10
CA ILE A 126 11.14 -31.38 26.08
C ILE A 126 10.84 -31.78 27.53
N LEU A 127 9.56 -31.95 27.87
CA LEU A 127 9.15 -32.29 29.24
C LEU A 127 9.48 -33.74 29.64
N LYS A 128 9.72 -34.65 28.68
CA LYS A 128 10.08 -36.04 28.97
C LYS A 128 11.60 -36.24 29.09
N GLU A 129 12.37 -35.63 28.20
CA GLU A 129 13.84 -35.78 28.15
C GLU A 129 14.55 -35.00 29.25
N ILE A 130 13.96 -33.89 29.70
CA ILE A 130 14.51 -33.07 30.78
C ILE A 130 13.71 -33.31 32.05
N ASP A 131 14.37 -33.80 33.10
CA ASP A 131 13.81 -34.05 34.44
C ASP A 131 13.90 -32.81 35.37
N LYS A 132 14.81 -31.89 35.06
CA LYS A 132 15.04 -30.64 35.79
C LYS A 132 13.91 -29.61 35.61
N LYS A 133 13.96 -28.53 36.39
CA LYS A 133 13.19 -27.31 36.11
C LYS A 133 13.76 -26.62 34.87
N ILE A 134 12.89 -26.16 33.98
CA ILE A 134 13.16 -25.64 32.65
C ILE A 134 12.78 -24.16 32.61
N VAL A 135 13.71 -23.31 32.19
CA VAL A 135 13.43 -21.89 31.91
C VAL A 135 13.84 -21.56 30.48
N ILE A 136 12.88 -21.09 29.69
CA ILE A 136 13.11 -20.66 28.31
C ILE A 136 13.11 -19.12 28.28
N PHE A 137 14.26 -18.54 28.00
CA PHE A 137 14.47 -17.11 27.81
C PHE A 137 14.27 -16.77 26.34
N ILE A 138 13.43 -15.80 26.05
CA ILE A 138 13.10 -15.35 24.69
C ILE A 138 13.45 -13.86 24.59
N ASP A 139 14.50 -13.53 23.83
CA ASP A 139 14.95 -12.15 23.60
C ASP A 139 14.56 -11.66 22.20
N GLU A 140 14.64 -10.35 22.01
CA GLU A 140 14.19 -9.64 20.80
C GLU A 140 12.73 -9.97 20.44
N ILE A 141 11.85 -10.04 21.45
CA ILE A 141 10.41 -10.32 21.24
C ILE A 141 9.75 -9.32 20.29
N ASN A 142 10.31 -8.12 20.12
CA ASN A 142 9.84 -7.16 19.12
C ASN A 142 9.87 -7.70 17.67
N ASN A 143 10.67 -8.72 17.36
CA ASN A 143 10.73 -9.32 16.02
C ASN A 143 9.46 -10.12 15.64
N VAL A 144 8.56 -10.40 16.59
CA VAL A 144 7.27 -11.06 16.29
C VAL A 144 6.40 -10.21 15.36
N ARG A 145 6.60 -8.89 15.35
CA ARG A 145 5.89 -7.93 14.49
C ARG A 145 6.33 -7.96 13.03
N CYS A 146 7.51 -8.50 12.74
CA CYS A 146 8.06 -8.55 11.40
C CYS A 146 7.57 -9.76 10.61
N GLN A 147 6.74 -10.63 11.21
CA GLN A 147 6.22 -11.83 10.57
C GLN A 147 4.99 -11.51 9.71
N LEU A 148 4.79 -12.30 8.66
CA LEU A 148 3.65 -12.16 7.72
C LEU A 148 2.33 -12.76 8.25
N PHE A 149 2.33 -13.23 9.51
CA PHE A 149 1.20 -13.89 10.17
C PHE A 149 1.17 -13.51 11.66
N SER A 150 0.03 -13.70 12.31
CA SER A 150 -0.14 -13.39 13.74
C SER A 150 0.53 -14.45 14.63
N LEU A 151 1.14 -13.98 15.72
CA LEU A 151 1.73 -14.80 16.78
C LEU A 151 0.93 -14.73 18.09
N ASP A 152 -0.31 -14.24 18.07
CA ASP A 152 -1.20 -14.24 19.24
C ASP A 152 -1.35 -15.65 19.85
N ASP A 153 -1.44 -16.67 18.99
CA ASP A 153 -1.50 -18.08 19.36
C ASP A 153 -0.28 -18.56 20.17
N PHE A 154 0.91 -18.01 19.90
CA PHE A 154 2.12 -18.31 20.66
C PHE A 154 2.04 -17.75 22.09
N PHE A 155 1.54 -16.52 22.24
CA PHE A 155 1.32 -15.92 23.55
C PHE A 155 0.21 -16.65 24.34
N ALA A 156 -0.86 -17.04 23.66
CA ALA A 156 -1.92 -17.88 24.23
C ALA A 156 -1.38 -19.24 24.69
N PHE A 157 -0.42 -19.82 23.96
CA PHE A 157 0.27 -21.05 24.36
C PHE A 157 1.09 -20.88 25.65
N ILE A 158 1.84 -19.80 25.82
CA ILE A 158 2.57 -19.52 27.08
C ILE A 158 1.60 -19.49 28.26
N ARG A 159 0.46 -18.79 28.09
CA ARG A 159 -0.60 -18.75 29.11
C ARG A 159 -1.21 -20.14 29.36
N SER A 160 -1.45 -20.91 28.31
CA SER A 160 -1.95 -22.28 28.39
C SER A 160 -1.00 -23.18 29.18
N CYS A 161 0.32 -23.04 29.01
CA CYS A 161 1.32 -23.78 29.80
C CYS A 161 1.20 -23.47 31.29
N TYR A 162 1.09 -22.18 31.65
CA TYR A 162 0.92 -21.76 33.04
C TYR A 162 -0.37 -22.33 33.66
N ASN A 163 -1.50 -22.22 32.95
CA ASN A 163 -2.79 -22.72 33.44
C ASN A 163 -2.80 -24.26 33.57
N SER A 164 -2.09 -24.97 32.69
CA SER A 164 -2.04 -26.44 32.70
C SER A 164 -1.37 -27.01 33.94
N ARG A 165 -0.59 -26.22 34.69
CA ARG A 165 0.07 -26.62 35.93
C ARG A 165 -0.85 -27.16 37.02
N ILE A 166 -2.13 -26.78 36.97
CA ILE A 166 -3.16 -27.24 37.92
C ILE A 166 -3.45 -28.73 37.72
N ASN A 167 -3.60 -29.16 36.45
CA ASN A 167 -4.05 -30.50 36.10
C ASN A 167 -2.92 -31.40 35.59
N GLN A 168 -1.77 -30.82 35.23
CA GLN A 168 -0.64 -31.52 34.64
C GLN A 168 0.66 -31.13 35.35
N PRO A 169 1.12 -31.92 36.33
CA PRO A 169 2.28 -31.61 37.15
C PRO A 169 3.58 -31.38 36.35
N GLN A 170 3.74 -32.00 35.16
CA GLN A 170 4.92 -31.77 34.32
C GLN A 170 5.11 -30.28 33.95
N TYR A 171 4.03 -29.51 33.79
CA TYR A 171 4.10 -28.09 33.47
C TYR A 171 4.59 -27.20 34.62
N GLN A 172 4.58 -27.70 35.86
CA GLN A 172 5.15 -26.96 37.00
C GLN A 172 6.66 -26.78 36.87
N ARG A 173 7.30 -27.58 36.01
CA ARG A 173 8.73 -27.47 35.72
C ARG A 173 9.04 -26.53 34.56
N LEU A 174 8.06 -26.03 33.80
CA LEU A 174 8.31 -25.18 32.63
C LEU A 174 7.93 -23.73 32.90
N THR A 175 8.89 -22.82 32.73
CA THR A 175 8.71 -21.38 32.90
C THR A 175 9.31 -20.62 31.72
N PHE A 176 8.74 -19.46 31.40
CA PHE A 176 9.20 -18.57 30.33
C PHE A 176 9.64 -17.22 30.89
N ALA A 177 10.66 -16.62 30.29
CA ALA A 177 11.00 -15.20 30.44
C ALA A 177 11.09 -14.51 29.08
N ILE A 178 10.46 -13.35 28.93
CA ILE A 178 10.46 -12.59 27.68
C ILE A 178 11.21 -11.27 27.84
N PHE A 179 12.03 -10.92 26.85
CA PHE A 179 12.83 -9.70 26.79
C PHE A 179 12.64 -9.01 25.44
N GLY A 180 12.57 -7.68 25.45
CA GLY A 180 12.62 -6.90 24.21
C GLY A 180 12.17 -5.47 24.37
N VAL A 181 11.96 -4.81 23.24
CA VAL A 181 11.62 -3.39 23.15
C VAL A 181 10.19 -3.26 22.61
N ALA A 182 9.23 -3.45 23.49
CA ALA A 182 7.80 -3.43 23.17
C ALA A 182 7.01 -3.13 24.45
N THR A 183 5.72 -2.86 24.34
CA THR A 183 4.77 -2.95 25.46
C THR A 183 3.93 -4.23 25.35
N PRO A 184 3.21 -4.64 26.42
CA PRO A 184 2.28 -5.76 26.33
C PRO A 184 1.26 -5.63 25.18
N ARG A 185 0.74 -4.40 24.96
CA ARG A 185 -0.20 -4.11 23.85
C ARG A 185 0.45 -4.21 22.48
N ASP A 186 1.76 -4.05 22.42
CA ASP A 186 2.50 -4.12 21.17
C ASP A 186 2.64 -5.56 20.65
N LEU A 187 2.58 -6.54 21.54
CA LEU A 187 2.92 -7.93 21.26
C LEU A 187 1.71 -8.81 20.97
N ILE A 188 0.52 -8.47 21.47
CA ILE A 188 -0.69 -9.26 21.29
C ILE A 188 -1.90 -8.34 21.06
N GLN A 189 -2.72 -8.65 20.06
CA GLN A 189 -3.91 -7.86 19.74
C GLN A 189 -5.09 -8.23 20.65
N ASP A 190 -5.31 -9.53 20.89
CA ASP A 190 -6.39 -9.98 21.77
C ASP A 190 -6.02 -9.89 23.26
N SER A 191 -6.49 -8.83 23.91
CA SER A 191 -6.34 -8.60 25.35
C SER A 191 -6.92 -9.70 26.25
N ASN A 192 -7.86 -10.52 25.75
CA ASN A 192 -8.44 -11.63 26.52
C ASN A 192 -7.52 -12.86 26.56
N GLN A 193 -6.57 -12.97 25.63
CA GLN A 193 -5.67 -14.12 25.50
C GLN A 193 -4.25 -13.82 26.00
N THR A 194 -4.00 -12.59 26.45
CA THR A 194 -2.66 -12.16 26.83
C THR A 194 -2.08 -12.89 28.04
N PRO A 195 -0.82 -13.38 27.97
CA PRO A 195 -0.10 -13.93 29.11
C PRO A 195 0.39 -12.82 30.06
N PHE A 196 0.37 -11.55 29.66
CA PHE A 196 0.86 -10.44 30.50
C PHE A 196 -0.04 -10.17 31.72
N ASN A 197 -1.29 -10.64 31.72
CA ASN A 197 -2.19 -10.55 32.88
C ASN A 197 -1.82 -11.50 34.02
N ILE A 198 -1.08 -12.58 33.72
CA ILE A 198 -0.62 -13.56 34.70
C ILE A 198 0.90 -13.46 34.94
N GLY A 199 1.56 -12.53 34.23
CA GLY A 199 3.01 -12.37 34.26
C GLY A 199 3.48 -11.28 35.20
N THR A 200 4.72 -11.40 35.65
CA THR A 200 5.39 -10.44 36.52
C THR A 200 6.27 -9.52 35.68
N GLU A 201 5.91 -8.24 35.61
CA GLU A 201 6.72 -7.20 34.96
C GLU A 201 7.98 -6.91 35.79
N ILE A 202 9.14 -7.00 35.15
CA ILE A 202 10.41 -6.63 35.75
C ILE A 202 10.89 -5.32 35.15
N GLU A 203 10.66 -4.23 35.87
CA GLU A 203 11.03 -2.88 35.45
C GLU A 203 12.55 -2.65 35.58
N LEU A 204 13.24 -2.34 34.48
CA LEU A 204 14.63 -1.88 34.52
C LEU A 204 14.74 -0.37 34.75
N ARG A 205 15.23 0.00 35.94
CA ARG A 205 15.57 1.38 36.29
C ARG A 205 17.03 1.71 35.98
N GLY A 206 17.30 3.02 35.84
CA GLY A 206 18.65 3.56 35.73
C GLY A 206 19.48 3.29 37.00
N PHE A 207 20.80 3.37 36.86
CA PHE A 207 21.73 3.14 37.95
C PHE A 207 21.60 4.19 39.06
N GLN A 208 21.62 3.70 40.30
CA GLN A 208 21.62 4.52 41.51
C GLN A 208 23.01 4.60 42.12
N LEU A 209 23.32 5.72 42.79
CA LEU A 209 24.66 6.03 43.29
C LEU A 209 25.19 4.95 44.27
N GLU A 210 24.30 4.32 45.04
CA GLU A 210 24.64 3.34 46.06
C GLU A 210 25.17 2.03 45.45
N LYS A 211 24.76 1.73 44.21
CA LYS A 211 25.03 0.46 43.52
C LYS A 211 26.16 0.54 42.49
N VAL A 212 26.56 1.74 42.04
CA VAL A 212 27.59 1.94 40.99
C VAL A 212 29.05 1.80 41.46
N LYS A 213 29.29 1.23 42.64
CA LYS A 213 30.66 0.96 43.14
C LYS A 213 31.57 0.27 42.12
N PRO A 214 31.11 -0.72 41.31
CA PRO A 214 31.94 -1.34 40.28
C PRO A 214 32.43 -0.35 39.21
N LEU A 215 31.60 0.63 38.83
CA LEU A 215 31.97 1.66 37.86
C LEU A 215 32.99 2.65 38.41
N ILE A 216 32.89 3.00 39.70
CA ILE A 216 33.81 3.95 40.35
C ILE A 216 35.26 3.43 40.34
N GLN A 217 35.46 2.10 40.37
CA GLN A 217 36.80 1.51 40.40
C GLN A 217 37.65 1.92 39.19
N GLY A 218 37.06 2.00 38.00
CA GLY A 218 37.78 2.40 36.78
C GLY A 218 38.11 3.89 36.70
N LEU A 219 37.56 4.72 37.60
CA LEU A 219 37.80 6.16 37.66
C LEU A 219 38.89 6.56 38.67
N LYS A 220 39.34 5.61 39.52
CA LYS A 220 40.27 5.90 40.62
C LYS A 220 41.58 6.55 40.20
N GLU A 221 42.10 6.18 39.03
CA GLU A 221 43.38 6.69 38.51
C GLU A 221 43.20 7.99 37.69
N LYS A 222 41.96 8.47 37.52
CA LYS A 222 41.62 9.59 36.64
C LYS A 222 41.01 10.78 37.37
N ALA A 223 40.66 10.64 38.65
CA ALA A 223 40.09 11.72 39.45
C ALA A 223 40.56 11.66 40.90
N ASN A 224 40.82 12.82 41.51
CA ASN A 224 41.12 12.90 42.94
C ASN A 224 39.90 12.53 43.81
N ASN A 225 38.68 12.75 43.29
CA ASN A 225 37.45 12.29 43.90
C ASN A 225 36.58 11.52 42.88
N PRO A 226 36.82 10.21 42.70
CA PRO A 226 36.10 9.38 41.74
C PRO A 226 34.59 9.28 42.02
N GLN A 227 34.19 9.41 43.29
CA GLN A 227 32.79 9.38 43.68
C GLN A 227 32.05 10.64 43.22
N ALA A 228 32.64 11.82 43.42
CA ALA A 228 32.08 13.07 42.89
C ALA A 228 31.98 13.08 41.36
N VAL A 229 32.97 12.51 40.66
CA VAL A 229 32.88 12.34 39.20
C VAL A 229 31.70 11.43 38.82
N MET A 230 31.51 10.33 39.55
CA MET A 230 30.41 9.41 39.28
C MET A 230 29.04 10.06 39.54
N GLU A 231 28.90 10.86 40.59
CA GLU A 231 27.70 11.66 40.86
C GLU A 231 27.37 12.59 39.68
N GLN A 232 28.38 13.28 39.12
CA GLN A 232 28.18 14.13 37.94
C GLN A 232 27.80 13.31 36.70
N ILE A 233 28.43 12.15 36.48
CA ILE A 233 28.07 11.27 35.37
C ILE A 233 26.60 10.80 35.50
N LEU A 234 26.16 10.39 36.70
CA LEU A 234 24.78 9.98 36.92
C LEU A 234 23.80 11.15 36.77
N TYR A 235 24.18 12.36 37.20
CA TYR A 235 23.40 13.58 36.98
C TYR A 235 23.13 13.82 35.48
N TRP A 236 24.16 13.71 34.64
CA TRP A 236 24.01 13.90 33.19
C TRP A 236 23.25 12.77 32.49
N THR A 237 23.49 11.53 32.92
CA THR A 237 22.99 10.32 32.22
C THR A 237 21.67 9.79 32.76
N GLY A 238 21.20 10.28 33.91
CA GLY A 238 20.04 9.73 34.61
C GLY A 238 20.22 8.26 35.03
N GLY A 239 21.48 7.79 35.08
CA GLY A 239 21.80 6.38 35.31
C GLY A 239 21.49 5.46 34.12
N GLN A 240 21.24 5.98 32.91
CA GLN A 240 21.02 5.14 31.73
C GLN A 240 22.29 4.29 31.47
N PRO A 241 22.21 2.94 31.48
CA PRO A 241 23.40 2.08 31.56
C PRO A 241 24.45 2.32 30.47
N PHE A 242 24.03 2.50 29.23
CA PHE A 242 24.96 2.70 28.12
C PHE A 242 25.66 4.05 28.17
N LEU A 243 24.93 5.14 28.42
CA LEU A 243 25.48 6.49 28.56
C LEU A 243 26.38 6.59 29.77
N THR A 244 26.02 5.96 30.90
CA THR A 244 26.87 5.91 32.09
C THR A 244 28.21 5.21 31.76
N GLN A 245 28.18 4.05 31.08
CA GLN A 245 29.41 3.36 30.64
C GLN A 245 30.19 4.18 29.60
N LYS A 246 29.51 4.81 28.63
CA LYS A 246 30.11 5.66 27.58
C LYS A 246 30.83 6.84 28.21
N LEU A 247 30.21 7.54 29.15
CA LEU A 247 30.80 8.69 29.80
C LEU A 247 31.94 8.28 30.74
N CYS A 248 31.82 7.16 31.46
CA CYS A 248 32.95 6.60 32.22
C CYS A 248 34.15 6.31 31.32
N LYS A 249 33.92 5.69 30.16
CA LYS A 249 34.97 5.44 29.16
C LYS A 249 35.60 6.74 28.65
N LEU A 250 34.80 7.75 28.32
CA LEU A 250 35.31 9.06 27.89
C LEU A 250 36.17 9.73 28.97
N VAL A 251 35.80 9.62 30.25
CA VAL A 251 36.62 10.13 31.35
C VAL A 251 37.98 9.44 31.42
N THR A 252 38.05 8.13 31.15
CA THR A 252 39.36 7.44 31.13
C THR A 252 40.29 7.89 30.00
N GLN A 253 39.74 8.51 28.96
CA GLN A 253 40.49 9.02 27.81
C GLN A 253 41.01 10.45 28.03
N ILE A 254 40.65 11.11 29.14
CA ILE A 254 41.21 12.41 29.49
C ILE A 254 42.68 12.23 29.91
N ASP A 255 43.56 13.05 29.34
CA ASP A 255 45.00 13.01 29.62
C ASP A 255 45.36 13.50 31.02
N ARG A 256 44.55 14.42 31.57
CA ARG A 256 44.77 15.05 32.89
C ARG A 256 43.88 14.43 33.96
N ILE A 257 44.38 14.39 35.19
CA ILE A 257 43.61 13.99 36.37
C ILE A 257 42.58 15.08 36.69
N ILE A 258 41.32 14.68 36.92
CA ILE A 258 40.26 15.59 37.36
C ILE A 258 40.53 16.01 38.81
N ALA A 259 40.83 17.30 39.00
CA ALA A 259 41.14 17.86 40.31
C ALA A 259 39.86 18.00 41.16
N ALA A 260 40.02 17.82 42.48
CA ALA A 260 38.93 17.97 43.44
C ALA A 260 38.32 19.38 43.38
N GLY A 261 37.00 19.48 43.29
CA GLY A 261 36.25 20.73 43.15
C GLY A 261 36.06 21.21 41.70
N SER A 262 36.66 20.53 40.71
CA SER A 262 36.50 20.85 39.29
C SER A 262 35.65 19.84 38.50
N GLU A 263 35.17 18.78 39.16
CA GLU A 263 34.49 17.63 38.57
C GLU A 263 33.29 18.07 37.73
N LYS A 264 32.41 18.91 38.29
CA LYS A 264 31.20 19.39 37.60
C LYS A 264 31.55 20.05 36.26
N LYS A 265 32.46 21.03 36.29
CA LYS A 265 32.86 21.80 35.09
C LYS A 265 33.58 20.92 34.07
N GLN A 266 34.43 19.99 34.53
CA GLN A 266 35.16 19.11 33.61
C GLN A 266 34.24 18.10 32.93
N ILE A 267 33.29 17.51 33.66
CA ILE A 267 32.32 16.58 33.09
C ILE A 267 31.33 17.29 32.17
N GLU A 268 30.86 18.49 32.54
CA GLU A 268 30.04 19.34 31.66
C GLU A 268 30.74 19.64 30.34
N ASN A 269 32.00 20.11 30.38
CA ASN A 269 32.78 20.37 29.16
C ASN A 269 32.99 19.09 28.32
N LEU A 270 33.19 17.94 28.96
CA LEU A 270 33.36 16.66 28.28
C LEU A 270 32.06 16.25 27.57
N VAL A 271 30.92 16.32 28.26
CA VAL A 271 29.61 15.99 27.70
C VAL A 271 29.28 16.95 26.55
N GLN A 272 29.50 18.25 26.74
CA GLN A 272 29.26 19.24 25.70
C GLN A 272 30.08 18.94 24.44
N SER A 273 31.40 18.82 24.58
CA SER A 273 32.29 18.66 23.42
C SER A 273 32.25 17.28 22.75
N LYS A 274 31.92 16.21 23.49
CA LYS A 274 32.00 14.81 23.01
C LYS A 274 30.65 14.14 22.75
N ILE A 275 29.55 14.70 23.26
CA ILE A 275 28.22 14.08 23.15
C ILE A 275 27.21 15.06 22.55
N ILE A 276 27.17 16.32 22.98
CA ILE A 276 26.13 17.28 22.56
C ILE A 276 26.51 18.01 21.27
N ASP A 277 27.70 18.58 21.21
CA ASP A 277 28.17 19.33 20.04
C ASP A 277 28.34 18.39 18.85
N ASN A 278 27.71 18.70 17.71
CA ASN A 278 27.74 17.86 16.52
C ASN A 278 27.41 16.38 16.81
N TRP A 279 26.46 16.13 17.73
CA TRP A 279 26.14 14.79 18.21
C TRP A 279 25.87 13.81 17.07
N GLN A 280 25.26 14.28 15.96
CA GLN A 280 25.01 13.44 14.81
C GLN A 280 26.29 12.83 14.27
N GLN A 281 27.43 13.51 14.26
CA GLN A 281 28.70 12.95 13.76
C GLN A 281 29.47 12.16 14.82
N GLN A 282 29.23 12.45 16.10
CA GLN A 282 29.98 11.87 17.23
C GLN A 282 29.34 10.62 17.84
N ASP A 283 28.11 10.27 17.46
CA ASP A 283 27.36 9.16 18.06
C ASP A 283 27.89 7.78 17.63
N ASN A 284 29.05 7.39 18.17
CA ASN A 284 29.68 6.09 17.99
C ASN A 284 30.12 5.49 19.34
N PRO A 285 29.71 4.26 19.70
CA PRO A 285 28.66 3.48 19.03
C PRO A 285 27.31 4.20 19.06
N GLU A 286 26.47 3.91 18.08
CA GLU A 286 25.19 4.59 17.86
C GLU A 286 24.21 4.34 19.01
N HIS A 287 23.55 5.42 19.43
CA HIS A 287 22.52 5.39 20.47
C HIS A 287 21.53 6.54 20.24
N LEU A 288 22.01 7.78 20.23
CA LEU A 288 21.17 8.96 19.98
C LEU A 288 20.53 8.90 18.59
N ARG A 289 21.28 8.49 17.56
CA ARG A 289 20.72 8.31 16.21
C ARG A 289 19.63 7.25 16.17
N THR A 290 19.74 6.20 16.99
CA THR A 290 18.73 5.15 17.05
C THR A 290 17.44 5.62 17.72
N ILE A 291 17.53 6.53 18.70
CA ILE A 291 16.38 7.20 19.30
C ILE A 291 15.71 8.10 18.26
N GLU A 292 16.50 8.92 17.54
CA GLU A 292 16.02 9.78 16.46
C GLU A 292 15.28 8.98 15.39
N GLN A 293 15.91 7.95 14.84
CA GLN A 293 15.32 7.06 13.84
C GLN A 293 14.01 6.47 14.32
N LYS A 294 13.91 6.06 15.59
CA LYS A 294 12.69 5.48 16.13
C LYS A 294 11.53 6.47 16.24
N ILE A 295 11.81 7.76 16.48
CA ILE A 295 10.77 8.81 16.46
C ILE A 295 10.24 9.00 15.03
N PHE A 296 11.09 8.83 14.01
CA PHE A 296 10.71 9.05 12.62
C PHE A 296 10.25 7.79 11.86
N GLN A 297 10.55 6.60 12.35
CA GLN A 297 10.06 5.32 11.79
C GLN A 297 8.57 5.08 12.06
N GLU A 298 8.02 5.71 13.09
CA GLU A 298 6.62 5.58 13.50
C GLU A 298 5.75 6.56 12.69
N THR A 299 5.86 6.55 11.36
CA THR A 299 4.94 7.30 10.50
C THR A 299 3.59 6.60 10.47
N PRO A 300 2.47 7.35 10.55
CA PRO A 300 2.38 8.82 10.60
C PRO A 300 2.37 9.48 12.02
N LEU A 301 2.66 8.77 13.12
CA LEU A 301 2.63 9.32 14.49
C LEU A 301 3.73 10.35 14.79
N SER A 302 4.81 10.42 14.01
CA SER A 302 6.01 11.23 14.27
C SER A 302 5.70 12.69 14.66
N LYS A 303 4.70 13.32 14.03
CA LYS A 303 4.30 14.71 14.35
C LYS A 303 3.69 14.80 15.76
N SER A 304 2.72 13.94 16.06
CA SER A 304 2.09 13.88 17.38
C SER A 304 3.09 13.54 18.49
N LEU A 305 4.10 12.69 18.21
CA LEU A 305 5.18 12.38 19.15
C LEU A 305 6.04 13.60 19.45
N LEU A 306 6.40 14.37 18.43
CA LEU A 306 7.18 15.59 18.60
C LEU A 306 6.41 16.68 19.35
N ILE A 307 5.09 16.84 19.09
CA ILE A 307 4.24 17.78 19.82
C ILE A 307 4.15 17.39 21.30
N LEU A 308 3.89 16.11 21.60
CA LEU A 308 3.85 15.62 22.98
C LEU A 308 5.21 15.81 23.66
N TYR A 309 6.31 15.54 22.95
CA TYR A 309 7.64 15.75 23.50
C TYR A 309 7.97 17.24 23.69
N GLU A 310 7.47 18.14 22.83
CA GLU A 310 7.53 19.59 23.04
C GLU A 310 6.84 19.98 24.36
N GLU A 311 5.62 19.48 24.59
CA GLU A 311 4.87 19.72 25.85
C GLU A 311 5.63 19.21 27.08
N ILE A 312 6.24 18.03 26.99
CA ILE A 312 7.06 17.45 28.06
C ILE A 312 8.31 18.31 28.33
N LEU A 313 8.94 18.85 27.29
CA LEU A 313 10.10 19.74 27.44
C LEU A 313 9.73 21.09 28.06
N GLU A 314 8.58 21.65 27.69
CA GLU A 314 8.10 22.94 28.21
C GLU A 314 7.60 22.83 29.65
N SER A 315 6.86 21.76 29.98
CA SER A 315 6.28 21.54 31.31
C SER A 315 7.24 20.86 32.27
N GLY A 316 8.29 20.22 31.77
CA GLY A 316 9.25 19.40 32.52
C GLY A 316 8.71 18.01 32.90
N GLU A 317 7.41 17.89 33.16
CA GLU A 317 6.69 16.65 33.38
C GLU A 317 5.23 16.76 32.91
N VAL A 318 4.66 15.64 32.45
CA VAL A 318 3.25 15.53 32.01
C VAL A 318 2.63 14.32 32.68
N LYS A 319 1.32 14.36 33.00
CA LYS A 319 0.62 13.24 33.61
C LYS A 319 0.51 12.07 32.62
N PHE A 320 0.89 10.87 33.04
CA PHE A 320 0.77 9.66 32.23
C PHE A 320 -0.69 9.21 32.12
N SER A 321 -1.19 9.11 30.90
CA SER A 321 -2.56 8.68 30.60
C SER A 321 -2.63 7.28 29.97
N GLY A 322 -1.50 6.75 29.50
CA GLY A 322 -1.41 5.49 28.76
C GLY A 322 -1.76 5.62 27.28
N SER A 323 -1.59 6.81 26.70
CA SER A 323 -1.84 7.05 25.27
C SER A 323 -0.79 6.36 24.40
N GLN A 324 -1.12 6.13 23.13
CA GLN A 324 -0.20 5.47 22.18
C GLN A 324 1.09 6.29 21.99
N GLN A 325 0.99 7.62 21.94
CA GLN A 325 2.12 8.53 21.80
C GLN A 325 3.07 8.44 23.00
N GLU A 326 2.52 8.44 24.22
CA GLU A 326 3.30 8.30 25.46
C GLU A 326 4.06 6.96 25.48
N ILE A 327 3.38 5.88 25.08
CA ILE A 327 3.96 4.55 24.98
C ILE A 327 5.14 4.53 24.00
N VAL A 328 4.96 5.08 22.79
CA VAL A 328 6.01 5.09 21.77
C VAL A 328 7.22 5.92 22.22
N LEU A 329 7.00 7.09 22.83
CA LEU A 329 8.07 7.90 23.42
C LEU A 329 8.80 7.16 24.56
N MET A 330 8.09 6.38 25.38
CA MET A 330 8.71 5.56 26.41
C MET A 330 9.57 4.45 25.79
N VAL A 331 9.05 3.75 24.78
CA VAL A 331 9.73 2.64 24.11
C VAL A 331 10.96 3.11 23.31
N SER A 332 10.97 4.35 22.81
CA SER A 332 12.17 4.97 22.22
C SER A 332 13.28 5.22 23.25
N GLY A 333 12.91 5.31 24.53
CA GLY A 333 13.82 5.62 25.63
C GLY A 333 14.05 7.11 25.84
N LEU A 334 13.39 7.98 25.07
CA LEU A 334 13.53 9.44 25.18
C LEU A 334 12.93 9.97 26.50
N VAL A 335 11.81 9.40 26.92
CA VAL A 335 11.11 9.73 28.17
C VAL A 335 11.07 8.54 29.11
N VAL A 336 10.86 8.82 30.39
CA VAL A 336 10.69 7.81 31.43
C VAL A 336 9.42 8.08 32.21
N LYS A 337 8.68 7.02 32.54
CA LYS A 337 7.57 7.09 33.48
C LYS A 337 8.11 7.05 34.90
N GLN A 338 7.75 8.02 35.72
CA GLN A 338 8.03 8.03 37.14
C GLN A 338 6.71 8.21 37.90
N LYS A 339 6.23 7.15 38.56
CA LYS A 339 4.88 7.12 39.15
C LYS A 339 3.83 7.38 38.07
N ASP A 340 3.01 8.43 38.23
CA ASP A 340 1.92 8.79 37.33
C ASP A 340 2.27 9.94 36.38
N VAL A 341 3.56 10.26 36.21
CA VAL A 341 4.04 11.28 35.27
C VAL A 341 5.10 10.72 34.33
N ILE A 342 5.22 11.35 33.16
CA ILE A 342 6.29 11.16 32.19
C ILE A 342 7.16 12.42 32.12
N LYS A 343 8.46 12.22 31.98
CA LYS A 343 9.45 13.30 31.86
C LYS A 343 10.61 12.87 30.97
N PRO A 344 11.44 13.80 30.46
CA PRO A 344 12.61 13.39 29.70
C PRO A 344 13.55 12.53 30.55
N TYR A 345 14.12 11.48 29.97
CA TYR A 345 14.85 10.46 30.73
C TYR A 345 16.09 11.04 31.45
N ASN A 346 16.87 11.87 30.74
CA ASN A 346 18.09 12.47 31.26
C ASN A 346 18.42 13.81 30.59
N LEU A 347 19.39 14.53 31.15
CA LEU A 347 19.79 15.87 30.69
C LEU A 347 20.47 15.85 29.31
N ILE A 348 21.21 14.78 28.98
CA ILE A 348 21.82 14.64 27.65
C ILE A 348 20.73 14.61 26.57
N TYR A 349 19.67 13.82 26.77
CA TYR A 349 18.56 13.76 25.82
C TYR A 349 17.83 15.09 25.69
N GLN A 350 17.60 15.80 26.80
CA GLN A 350 16.98 17.12 26.77
C GLN A 350 17.78 18.15 25.96
N LEU A 351 19.11 18.09 26.00
CA LEU A 351 19.97 19.02 25.28
C LEU A 351 20.20 18.64 23.81
N VAL A 352 20.22 17.33 23.51
CA VAL A 352 20.33 16.81 22.14
C VAL A 352 19.01 16.97 21.39
N PHE A 353 17.93 16.45 21.97
CA PHE A 353 16.55 16.57 21.47
C PHE A 353 15.86 17.72 22.21
N ASN A 354 16.37 18.94 21.99
CA ASN A 354 15.86 20.15 22.63
C ASN A 354 14.69 20.78 21.84
N LEU A 355 14.08 21.83 22.37
CA LEU A 355 12.97 22.55 21.72
C LEU A 355 13.31 23.06 20.32
N GLN A 356 14.56 23.48 20.08
CA GLN A 356 14.98 23.94 18.75
C GLN A 356 15.02 22.78 17.75
N TRP A 357 15.56 21.63 18.17
CA TRP A 357 15.56 20.41 17.37
C TRP A 357 14.13 19.96 17.09
N VAL A 358 13.24 19.96 18.09
CA VAL A 358 11.82 19.62 17.91
C VAL A 358 11.15 20.54 16.91
N LYS A 359 11.32 21.86 17.03
CA LYS A 359 10.75 22.85 16.10
C LYS A 359 11.28 22.71 14.68
N GLN A 360 12.58 22.46 14.54
CA GLN A 360 13.19 22.19 13.24
C GLN A 360 12.57 20.95 12.60
N ARG A 361 12.50 19.85 13.36
CA ARG A 361 11.93 18.58 12.88
C ARG A 361 10.43 18.68 12.61
N LEU A 362 9.65 19.41 13.41
CA LEU A 362 8.24 19.69 13.16
C LEU A 362 8.04 20.48 11.85
N THR A 363 8.97 21.39 11.52
CA THR A 363 8.96 22.12 10.24
C THR A 363 9.26 21.19 9.06
N GLU A 364 10.16 20.23 9.27
CA GLU A 364 10.51 19.16 8.32
C GLU A 364 9.47 18.03 8.26
N LEU A 365 8.49 17.98 9.17
CA LEU A 365 7.45 16.96 9.21
C LEU A 365 6.19 17.37 8.46
N ARG A 366 5.49 16.37 7.93
CA ARG A 366 4.28 16.51 7.11
C ARG A 366 3.19 17.23 7.91
N PRO A 367 2.56 18.31 7.40
CA PRO A 367 1.54 19.04 8.15
C PRO A 367 0.25 18.22 8.36
N TYR A 368 0.10 17.09 7.68
CA TYR A 368 -1.12 16.28 7.58
C TYR A 368 -1.03 14.86 8.17
N SER A 369 -0.03 14.58 9.01
CA SER A 369 0.21 13.21 9.49
C SER A 369 -0.95 12.61 10.32
N ASP A 370 -1.62 13.40 11.17
CA ASP A 370 -2.71 12.91 12.02
C ASP A 370 -3.92 12.47 11.19
N GLN A 371 -4.23 13.22 10.13
CA GLN A 371 -5.29 12.90 9.18
C GLN A 371 -4.95 11.67 8.33
N LEU A 372 -3.68 11.53 7.95
CA LEU A 372 -3.18 10.35 7.25
C LEU A 372 -3.32 9.08 8.12
N LEU A 373 -2.95 9.15 9.40
CA LEU A 373 -3.16 8.07 10.38
C LEU A 373 -4.62 7.68 10.52
N ALA A 374 -5.50 8.66 10.70
CA ALA A 374 -6.93 8.41 10.86
C ALA A 374 -7.52 7.74 9.62
N TRP A 375 -7.07 8.16 8.43
CA TRP A 375 -7.46 7.53 7.17
C TRP A 375 -6.94 6.09 7.06
N GLN A 376 -5.70 5.84 7.47
CA GLN A 376 -5.12 4.50 7.50
C GLN A 376 -5.83 3.57 8.49
N HIS A 377 -6.15 4.04 9.70
CA HIS A 377 -6.91 3.27 10.70
C HIS A 377 -8.35 2.98 10.27
N SER A 378 -8.88 3.70 9.28
CA SER A 378 -10.18 3.45 8.68
C SER A 378 -10.15 2.43 7.53
N ASP A 379 -9.04 1.72 7.33
CA ASP A 379 -8.76 0.91 6.14
C ASP A 379 -8.98 1.69 4.84
N PHE A 380 -8.58 2.98 4.87
CA PHE A 380 -8.70 3.94 3.76
C PHE A 380 -10.15 4.27 3.33
N GLN A 381 -11.15 3.92 4.14
CA GLN A 381 -12.57 4.10 3.80
C GLN A 381 -13.17 5.43 4.28
N ASP A 382 -12.64 6.01 5.36
CA ASP A 382 -13.22 7.21 5.96
C ASP A 382 -12.74 8.49 5.28
N ASN A 383 -13.57 8.98 4.36
CA ASN A 383 -13.32 10.22 3.65
C ASN A 383 -13.36 11.47 4.56
N LEU A 384 -13.84 11.38 5.81
CA LEU A 384 -13.78 12.51 6.76
C LEU A 384 -12.36 12.80 7.23
N CYS A 385 -11.47 11.81 7.14
CA CYS A 385 -10.06 11.96 7.46
C CYS A 385 -9.28 12.69 6.36
N LEU A 386 -9.83 12.81 5.15
CA LEU A 386 -9.15 13.42 4.01
C LEU A 386 -9.14 14.96 4.11
N LEU A 387 -8.03 15.58 3.71
CA LEU A 387 -7.86 17.04 3.77
C LEU A 387 -8.78 17.76 2.78
N GLN A 388 -9.18 18.98 3.14
CA GLN A 388 -10.02 19.85 2.30
C GLN A 388 -9.57 21.30 2.37
N GLY A 389 -9.92 22.08 1.34
CA GLY A 389 -9.72 23.53 1.31
C GLY A 389 -8.27 23.96 1.62
N SER A 390 -8.13 24.88 2.57
CA SER A 390 -6.84 25.47 2.95
C SER A 390 -5.86 24.48 3.57
N GLU A 391 -6.34 23.42 4.23
CA GLU A 391 -5.47 22.40 4.83
C GLU A 391 -4.86 21.51 3.76
N LEU A 392 -5.63 21.19 2.71
CA LEU A 392 -5.10 20.50 1.53
C LEU A 392 -4.10 21.37 0.77
N GLU A 393 -4.38 22.67 0.61
CA GLU A 393 -3.47 23.58 -0.09
C GLU A 393 -2.11 23.70 0.63
N LYS A 394 -2.11 23.86 1.96
CA LYS A 394 -0.88 23.85 2.78
C LYS A 394 -0.12 22.53 2.64
N ALA A 395 -0.83 21.41 2.62
CA ALA A 395 -0.25 20.08 2.46
C ALA A 395 0.45 19.90 1.10
N LEU A 396 -0.17 20.39 0.03
CA LEU A 396 0.39 20.33 -1.33
C LEU A 396 1.58 21.27 -1.53
N ILE A 397 1.56 22.45 -0.91
CA ILE A 397 2.70 23.37 -0.91
C ILE A 397 3.88 22.75 -0.16
N TRP A 398 3.61 22.14 0.99
CA TRP A 398 4.64 21.44 1.77
C TRP A 398 5.23 20.25 0.99
N SER A 399 4.43 19.51 0.23
CA SER A 399 4.85 18.32 -0.52
C SER A 399 5.57 18.60 -1.86
N SER A 400 5.44 19.80 -2.42
CA SER A 400 5.98 20.16 -3.75
C SER A 400 7.30 20.95 -3.71
N GLY A 401 7.89 21.14 -2.53
CA GLY A 401 9.14 21.89 -2.31
C GLY A 401 10.36 21.01 -2.01
N GLN A 402 11.24 21.47 -1.10
CA GLN A 402 12.45 20.73 -0.66
C GLN A 402 12.16 19.37 0.00
N ASN A 403 10.89 19.07 0.29
CA ASN A 403 10.44 17.86 0.99
C ASN A 403 9.92 16.76 0.04
N GLU A 404 10.03 16.92 -1.29
CA GLU A 404 9.60 15.90 -2.27
C GLU A 404 10.32 14.55 -2.05
N GLN A 405 11.56 14.59 -1.55
CA GLN A 405 12.37 13.39 -1.25
C GLN A 405 11.99 12.68 0.05
N THR A 406 11.07 13.24 0.87
CA THR A 406 10.64 12.66 2.15
C THR A 406 9.22 12.09 2.11
N LEU A 407 8.57 12.11 0.95
CA LEU A 407 7.26 11.49 0.70
C LEU A 407 7.42 9.99 0.48
N ASP A 408 6.67 9.20 1.23
CA ASP A 408 6.51 7.76 1.00
C ASP A 408 5.23 7.48 0.19
N GLU A 409 5.03 6.21 -0.19
CA GLU A 409 3.89 5.78 -1.03
C GLU A 409 2.54 6.12 -0.37
N LEU A 410 2.46 6.03 0.95
CA LEU A 410 1.26 6.29 1.73
C LEU A 410 0.88 7.79 1.74
N ASP A 411 1.86 8.70 1.74
CA ASP A 411 1.56 10.14 1.60
C ASP A 411 0.99 10.49 0.24
N LEU A 412 1.54 9.90 -0.80
CA LEU A 412 1.14 10.17 -2.17
C LEU A 412 -0.32 9.71 -2.37
N GLU A 413 -0.66 8.53 -1.85
CA GLU A 413 -2.04 8.04 -1.82
C GLU A 413 -2.97 8.95 -1.03
N PHE A 414 -2.60 9.36 0.19
CA PHE A 414 -3.43 10.20 1.03
C PHE A 414 -3.65 11.62 0.48
N LEU A 415 -2.61 12.24 -0.08
CA LEU A 415 -2.72 13.55 -0.74
C LEU A 415 -3.59 13.45 -1.99
N SER A 416 -3.43 12.40 -2.80
CA SER A 416 -4.25 12.18 -4.00
C SER A 416 -5.73 11.92 -3.66
N ALA A 417 -5.99 11.10 -2.64
CA ALA A 417 -7.33 10.84 -2.12
C ALA A 417 -7.96 12.13 -1.57
N SER A 418 -7.19 12.94 -0.85
CA SER A 418 -7.62 14.24 -0.32
C SER A 418 -7.96 15.22 -1.44
N GLN A 419 -7.17 15.29 -2.51
CA GLN A 419 -7.47 16.08 -3.70
C GLN A 419 -8.76 15.62 -4.39
N ALA A 420 -8.94 14.31 -4.58
CA ALA A 420 -10.13 13.75 -5.20
C ALA A 420 -11.41 14.02 -4.37
N TRP A 421 -11.31 13.89 -3.06
CA TRP A 421 -12.41 14.13 -2.13
C TRP A 421 -12.79 15.61 -2.02
N ASP A 422 -11.81 16.51 -1.89
CA ASP A 422 -12.05 17.96 -1.86
C ASP A 422 -12.73 18.42 -3.15
N LYS A 423 -12.32 17.88 -4.31
CA LYS A 423 -12.99 18.10 -5.60
C LYS A 423 -14.44 17.61 -5.60
N LYS A 424 -14.71 16.41 -5.07
CA LYS A 424 -16.07 15.85 -4.94
C LYS A 424 -16.96 16.70 -4.01
N GLN A 425 -16.42 17.22 -2.91
CA GLN A 425 -17.14 18.07 -1.96
C GLN A 425 -17.44 19.46 -2.51
N ARG A 426 -16.48 20.08 -3.21
CA ARG A 426 -16.71 21.33 -3.96
C ARG A 426 -17.82 21.16 -4.99
N ASN A 427 -17.80 20.07 -5.75
CA ASN A 427 -18.85 19.77 -6.73
C ASN A 427 -20.23 19.54 -6.08
N LYS A 428 -20.31 18.86 -4.92
CA LYS A 428 -21.56 18.73 -4.16
C LYS A 428 -22.09 20.05 -3.58
N LYS A 429 -21.22 20.94 -3.10
CA LYS A 429 -21.62 22.29 -2.63
C LYS A 429 -22.14 23.15 -3.78
N ILE A 430 -21.54 23.05 -4.97
CA ILE A 430 -22.00 23.72 -6.19
C ILE A 430 -23.39 23.20 -6.61
N ILE A 431 -23.62 21.88 -6.54
CA ILE A 431 -24.93 21.28 -6.80
C ILE A 431 -25.97 21.72 -5.75
N LYS A 432 -25.61 21.78 -4.46
CA LYS A 432 -26.52 22.29 -3.41
C LYS A 432 -26.83 23.79 -3.55
N PHE A 433 -25.87 24.61 -3.96
CA PHE A 433 -26.11 26.02 -4.27
C PHE A 433 -26.99 26.21 -5.51
N SER A 434 -26.89 25.32 -6.51
CA SER A 434 -27.83 25.32 -7.64
C SER A 434 -29.25 24.88 -7.27
N SER A 435 -29.43 24.14 -6.16
CA SER A 435 -30.74 23.70 -5.65
C SER A 435 -31.43 24.67 -4.67
N LEU A 436 -30.74 25.71 -4.18
CA LEU A 436 -31.34 26.73 -3.30
C LEU A 436 -31.73 28.04 -4.01
N GLY A 437 -31.47 28.15 -5.32
CA GLY A 437 -31.77 29.33 -6.13
C GLY A 437 -33.08 29.25 -6.94
N PHE A 438 -34.03 28.40 -6.57
CA PHE A 438 -35.26 28.18 -7.34
C PHE A 438 -36.49 28.96 -6.82
N LEU A 439 -36.26 30.11 -6.17
CA LEU A 439 -37.31 30.97 -5.62
C LEU A 439 -37.02 32.46 -5.83
N ALA A 440 -36.76 32.87 -7.07
CA ALA A 440 -36.99 34.25 -7.50
C ALA A 440 -37.10 34.30 -9.03
N GLY A 441 -38.20 34.87 -9.50
CA GLY A 441 -38.65 34.79 -10.88
C GLY A 441 -37.77 35.51 -11.92
N LEU A 442 -38.00 35.09 -13.16
CA LEU A 442 -38.24 35.96 -14.31
C LEU A 442 -37.07 36.77 -14.88
N VAL A 443 -35.90 36.17 -15.15
CA VAL A 443 -35.04 36.61 -16.28
C VAL A 443 -34.20 35.44 -16.77
N THR A 444 -34.79 34.39 -17.34
CA THR A 444 -34.02 33.16 -17.55
C THR A 444 -34.15 32.48 -18.91
N PHE A 445 -34.88 32.97 -19.91
CA PHE A 445 -34.81 32.26 -21.21
C PHE A 445 -33.55 32.60 -22.02
N SER A 446 -33.14 33.87 -22.05
CA SER A 446 -31.89 34.29 -22.71
C SER A 446 -30.63 34.02 -21.86
N LEU A 447 -30.80 33.93 -20.54
CA LEU A 447 -29.71 33.59 -19.61
C LEU A 447 -29.61 32.10 -19.33
N ILE A 448 -30.64 31.25 -19.49
CA ILE A 448 -30.46 29.79 -19.42
C ILE A 448 -29.80 29.28 -20.68
N THR A 449 -30.09 29.83 -21.86
CA THR A 449 -29.29 29.47 -23.06
C THR A 449 -27.85 29.95 -22.92
N TYR A 450 -27.61 31.16 -22.39
CA TYR A 450 -26.25 31.63 -22.12
C TYR A 450 -25.56 30.89 -20.96
N ALA A 451 -26.27 30.57 -19.88
CA ALA A 451 -25.74 29.92 -18.67
C ALA A 451 -25.64 28.40 -18.82
N HIS A 452 -26.48 27.75 -19.63
CA HIS A 452 -26.31 26.34 -19.98
C HIS A 452 -25.12 26.19 -20.94
N ASN A 453 -24.94 27.14 -21.87
CA ASN A 453 -23.77 27.19 -22.75
C ASN A 453 -22.49 27.64 -22.00
N TRP A 454 -22.62 28.46 -20.96
CA TRP A 454 -21.52 28.85 -20.06
C TRP A 454 -21.18 27.76 -19.04
N TYR A 455 -22.17 27.02 -18.50
CA TYR A 455 -21.99 25.91 -17.57
C TYR A 455 -21.42 24.66 -18.25
N LYS A 456 -21.76 24.39 -19.53
CA LYS A 456 -21.03 23.41 -20.36
C LYS A 456 -19.56 23.83 -20.58
N ASN A 457 -19.28 25.13 -20.69
CA ASN A 457 -17.93 25.64 -20.90
C ASN A 457 -17.11 25.81 -19.60
N TYR A 458 -17.70 25.80 -18.40
CA TYR A 458 -16.99 26.11 -17.14
C TYR A 458 -16.42 24.89 -16.40
N ASN A 459 -16.81 23.65 -16.76
CA ASN A 459 -16.27 22.42 -16.16
C ASN A 459 -15.11 21.79 -16.96
N PHE A 460 -14.63 22.44 -18.02
CA PHE A 460 -13.45 22.04 -18.78
C PHE A 460 -12.59 23.27 -19.03
N GLN A 461 -11.63 23.55 -18.15
CA GLN A 461 -10.60 24.53 -18.48
C GLN A 461 -9.50 23.82 -19.27
N TYR A 462 -9.44 24.20 -20.55
CA TYR A 462 -8.57 23.75 -21.65
C TYR A 462 -8.99 22.46 -22.37
N CYS A 463 -10.13 22.52 -23.09
CA CYS A 463 -10.24 21.79 -24.36
C CYS A 463 -9.47 22.63 -25.40
N SER A 464 -8.39 22.13 -25.97
CA SER A 464 -7.74 22.82 -27.09
C SER A 464 -8.73 22.90 -28.26
N VAL A 465 -8.57 23.87 -29.17
CA VAL A 465 -9.47 24.08 -30.34
C VAL A 465 -9.58 22.79 -31.21
N LEU A 466 -8.67 21.84 -31.04
CA LEU A 466 -8.61 20.54 -31.73
C LEU A 466 -9.39 19.41 -31.02
N GLU A 467 -10.02 19.63 -29.87
CA GLU A 467 -10.65 18.58 -29.03
C GLU A 467 -12.18 18.72 -28.88
N LYS A 468 -12.82 19.59 -29.68
CA LYS A 468 -14.26 19.84 -29.64
C LYS A 468 -14.97 19.23 -30.86
N VAL A 469 -15.95 18.34 -30.63
CA VAL A 469 -16.92 17.89 -31.66
C VAL A 469 -18.31 18.18 -31.12
N GLY A 470 -19.06 19.03 -31.83
CA GLY A 470 -20.34 19.55 -31.36
C GLY A 470 -20.25 20.30 -30.01
N ASP A 471 -21.13 19.96 -29.08
CA ASP A 471 -21.20 20.55 -27.73
C ASP A 471 -20.58 19.66 -26.64
N THR A 472 -19.74 18.70 -27.01
CA THR A 472 -19.09 17.73 -26.12
C THR A 472 -17.56 17.87 -26.19
N CYS A 473 -16.90 17.95 -25.03
CA CYS A 473 -15.44 17.94 -24.92
C CYS A 473 -15.00 16.52 -24.54
N PHE A 474 -14.12 15.94 -25.35
CA PHE A 474 -13.49 14.65 -25.11
C PHE A 474 -11.99 14.79 -25.37
N ARG A 475 -11.18 14.02 -24.66
CA ARG A 475 -9.73 14.13 -24.77
C ARG A 475 -9.28 13.25 -25.93
N ASN A 476 -8.86 13.87 -27.03
CA ASN A 476 -8.30 13.14 -28.17
C ASN A 476 -6.90 12.62 -27.80
N VAL A 477 -6.87 11.47 -27.14
CA VAL A 477 -5.61 10.79 -26.80
C VAL A 477 -5.25 9.91 -27.97
N PHE A 478 -4.09 10.18 -28.58
CA PHE A 478 -3.49 9.38 -29.62
C PHE A 478 -2.03 9.14 -29.23
N THR A 479 -1.69 7.94 -28.76
CA THR A 479 -0.38 7.73 -28.13
C THR A 479 0.15 6.31 -28.24
N SER A 480 1.47 6.20 -28.42
CA SER A 480 2.23 4.95 -28.37
C SER A 480 3.02 4.82 -27.06
N GLY A 481 2.94 5.80 -26.16
CA GLY A 481 3.78 5.91 -24.97
C GLY A 481 4.12 7.36 -24.59
N GLU A 482 3.76 8.32 -25.43
CA GLU A 482 4.00 9.76 -25.24
C GLU A 482 2.93 10.44 -24.39
N ALA A 483 1.82 9.80 -24.05
CA ALA A 483 0.78 10.45 -23.26
C ALA A 483 0.06 9.43 -22.38
N LYS A 484 -0.41 9.93 -21.23
CA LYS A 484 -1.19 9.13 -20.30
C LYS A 484 -2.61 8.94 -20.84
N LEU A 485 -3.02 7.68 -21.00
CA LEU A 485 -4.37 7.35 -21.44
C LEU A 485 -5.42 7.61 -20.34
N PHE A 486 -5.20 7.09 -19.14
CA PHE A 486 -6.11 7.25 -17.99
C PHE A 486 -5.54 8.25 -16.97
N LEU A 487 -6.06 9.48 -16.93
CA LEU A 487 -5.57 10.52 -16.02
C LEU A 487 -5.92 10.24 -14.55
N SER A 488 -7.01 9.50 -14.31
CA SER A 488 -7.51 9.09 -13.00
C SER A 488 -6.63 8.04 -12.32
N ARG A 489 -5.74 7.36 -13.06
CA ARG A 489 -4.92 6.26 -12.56
C ARG A 489 -3.52 6.72 -12.16
N PRO A 490 -3.22 6.85 -10.86
CA PRO A 490 -1.88 7.20 -10.43
C PRO A 490 -0.91 6.05 -10.71
N ASN A 491 0.21 6.34 -11.37
CA ASN A 491 1.31 5.40 -11.54
C ASN A 491 2.58 6.22 -11.85
N HIS A 492 3.37 6.50 -10.82
CA HIS A 492 4.55 7.37 -10.95
C HIS A 492 5.57 6.83 -11.98
N TYR A 493 5.80 5.51 -11.98
CA TYR A 493 6.73 4.88 -12.91
C TYR A 493 6.24 4.97 -14.36
N LEU A 494 4.92 4.89 -14.58
CA LEU A 494 4.32 5.13 -15.89
C LEU A 494 4.54 6.58 -16.32
N ASP A 495 4.30 7.56 -15.44
CA ASP A 495 4.45 8.98 -15.75
C ASP A 495 5.90 9.32 -16.15
N ARG A 496 6.89 8.82 -15.40
CA ARG A 496 8.32 8.97 -15.76
C ARG A 496 8.72 8.14 -16.98
N GLY A 497 8.15 6.95 -17.15
CA GLY A 497 8.36 6.13 -18.33
C GLY A 497 7.90 6.83 -19.60
N ILE A 498 6.77 7.54 -19.54
CA ILE A 498 6.23 8.38 -20.62
C ILE A 498 7.20 9.52 -20.96
N GLU A 499 7.78 10.19 -19.96
CA GLU A 499 8.79 11.25 -20.19
C GLU A 499 10.00 10.71 -20.96
N LYS A 500 10.57 9.59 -20.50
CA LYS A 500 11.70 8.94 -21.18
C LYS A 500 11.35 8.43 -22.57
N PHE A 501 10.13 7.96 -22.77
CA PHE A 501 9.63 7.58 -24.09
C PHE A 501 9.59 8.79 -25.05
N LYS A 502 9.10 9.95 -24.60
CA LYS A 502 9.08 11.20 -25.40
C LYS A 502 10.49 11.66 -25.79
N GLU A 503 11.43 11.53 -24.87
CA GLU A 503 12.84 11.87 -25.07
C GLU A 503 13.57 10.89 -26.01
N LYS A 504 12.90 9.81 -26.42
CA LYS A 504 13.46 8.68 -27.19
C LYS A 504 14.57 7.93 -26.44
N GLU A 505 14.62 8.07 -25.11
CA GLU A 505 15.49 7.32 -24.21
C GLU A 505 14.84 5.96 -23.88
N TYR A 506 14.69 5.11 -24.91
CA TYR A 506 13.87 3.90 -24.79
C TYR A 506 14.42 2.88 -23.78
N GLU A 507 15.72 2.83 -23.52
CA GLU A 507 16.29 1.94 -22.49
C GLU A 507 15.80 2.33 -21.08
N ASP A 508 15.84 3.62 -20.76
CA ASP A 508 15.38 4.14 -19.48
C ASP A 508 13.85 4.06 -19.36
N ALA A 509 13.14 4.31 -20.47
CA ALA A 509 11.71 4.10 -20.55
C ALA A 509 11.33 2.65 -20.24
N ILE A 510 12.03 1.65 -20.81
CA ILE A 510 11.81 0.22 -20.56
C ILE A 510 11.96 -0.10 -19.07
N ASN A 511 13.04 0.35 -18.43
CA ASN A 511 13.31 0.10 -17.01
C ASN A 511 12.22 0.68 -16.09
N LEU A 512 11.73 1.90 -16.41
CA LEU A 512 10.65 2.54 -15.68
C LEU A 512 9.32 1.83 -15.92
N LEU A 513 9.03 1.44 -17.16
CA LEU A 513 7.79 0.77 -17.52
C LEU A 513 7.70 -0.66 -16.94
N GLU A 514 8.80 -1.38 -16.75
CA GLU A 514 8.80 -2.65 -15.99
C GLU A 514 8.32 -2.45 -14.55
N ARG A 515 8.79 -1.39 -13.89
CA ARG A 515 8.33 -1.03 -12.54
C ARG A 515 6.87 -0.59 -12.55
N ALA A 516 6.44 0.11 -13.59
CA ALA A 516 5.05 0.52 -13.78
C ALA A 516 4.09 -0.66 -13.94
N ILE A 517 4.54 -1.76 -14.56
CA ILE A 517 3.77 -3.01 -14.66
C ILE A 517 3.64 -3.67 -13.28
N ILE A 518 4.72 -3.70 -12.49
CA ILE A 518 4.72 -4.30 -11.16
C ILE A 518 3.82 -3.50 -10.19
N SER A 519 3.83 -2.17 -10.28
CA SER A 519 3.03 -1.30 -9.40
C SER A 519 1.53 -1.33 -9.72
N ALA A 520 1.16 -1.64 -10.97
CA ALA A 520 -0.24 -1.70 -11.41
C ALA A 520 -0.49 -2.94 -12.27
N PRO A 521 -0.46 -4.16 -11.70
CA PRO A 521 -0.47 -5.41 -12.48
C PRO A 521 -1.80 -5.66 -13.23
N LYS A 522 -2.87 -4.92 -12.88
CA LYS A 522 -4.18 -4.98 -13.55
C LYS A 522 -4.36 -3.89 -14.62
N ASP A 523 -3.41 -2.97 -14.76
CA ASP A 523 -3.44 -1.93 -15.78
C ASP A 523 -2.67 -2.40 -17.03
N PRO A 524 -3.35 -2.54 -18.19
CA PRO A 524 -2.68 -2.99 -19.41
C PRO A 524 -1.83 -1.90 -20.09
N VAL A 525 -2.01 -0.62 -19.75
CA VAL A 525 -1.34 0.49 -20.45
C VAL A 525 0.18 0.46 -20.26
N PRO A 526 0.74 0.31 -19.04
CA PRO A 526 2.18 0.15 -18.86
C PRO A 526 2.79 -0.99 -19.68
N GLN A 527 2.09 -2.12 -19.79
CA GLN A 527 2.56 -3.27 -20.56
C GLN A 527 2.62 -2.98 -22.07
N ILE A 528 1.62 -2.27 -22.61
CA ILE A 528 1.62 -1.84 -24.02
C ILE A 528 2.75 -0.84 -24.27
N PHE A 529 2.93 0.15 -23.40
CA PHE A 529 3.99 1.14 -23.55
C PHE A 529 5.39 0.52 -23.44
N TYR A 530 5.56 -0.45 -22.53
CA TYR A 530 6.79 -1.24 -22.44
C TYR A 530 7.09 -1.96 -23.75
N ASN A 531 6.09 -2.65 -24.33
CA ASN A 531 6.25 -3.34 -25.61
C ASN A 531 6.57 -2.38 -26.75
N ASN A 532 5.93 -1.21 -26.78
CA ASN A 532 6.20 -0.16 -27.77
C ASN A 532 7.63 0.37 -27.65
N ALA A 533 8.12 0.60 -26.43
CA ALA A 533 9.48 1.08 -26.17
C ALA A 533 10.52 0.05 -26.65
N GLN A 534 10.27 -1.23 -26.42
CA GLN A 534 11.10 -2.32 -26.96
C GLN A 534 11.11 -2.35 -28.49
N ALA A 535 9.95 -2.17 -29.13
CA ALA A 535 9.82 -2.13 -30.58
C ALA A 535 10.61 -0.96 -31.20
N ARG A 536 10.47 0.25 -30.65
CA ARG A 536 11.20 1.45 -31.07
C ARG A 536 12.70 1.30 -30.85
N ARG A 537 13.14 0.87 -29.67
CA ARG A 537 14.56 0.61 -29.35
C ARG A 537 15.20 -0.35 -30.34
N ARG A 538 14.51 -1.45 -30.69
CA ARG A 538 15.03 -2.45 -31.64
C ARG A 538 15.18 -1.86 -33.04
N SER A 539 14.17 -1.13 -33.50
CA SER A 539 14.22 -0.46 -34.81
C SER A 539 15.37 0.56 -34.88
N ASP A 540 15.55 1.36 -33.83
CA ASP A 540 16.65 2.33 -33.73
C ASP A 540 18.03 1.65 -33.74
N LYS A 541 18.16 0.52 -33.04
CA LYS A 541 19.38 -0.29 -33.07
C LYS A 541 19.70 -0.78 -34.49
N ILE A 542 18.72 -1.33 -35.20
CA ILE A 542 18.89 -1.84 -36.57
C ILE A 542 19.26 -0.71 -37.54
N ASN A 543 18.59 0.43 -37.45
CA ASN A 543 18.92 1.61 -38.28
C ASN A 543 20.35 2.10 -38.03
N LYS A 544 20.77 2.14 -36.76
CA LYS A 544 22.14 2.52 -36.38
C LYS A 544 23.18 1.54 -36.95
N GLU A 545 22.91 0.23 -36.90
CA GLU A 545 23.77 -0.81 -37.48
C GLU A 545 23.85 -0.71 -39.01
N ARG A 546 22.77 -0.29 -39.67
CA ARG A 546 22.74 0.00 -41.12
C ARG A 546 23.38 1.35 -41.50
N GLY A 547 23.89 2.11 -40.53
CA GLY A 547 24.49 3.42 -40.77
C GLY A 547 23.48 4.51 -41.14
N ILE A 548 22.18 4.29 -40.93
CA ILE A 548 21.12 5.28 -41.20
C ILE A 548 21.15 6.31 -40.07
N ASN A 549 21.98 7.34 -40.24
CA ASN A 549 22.25 8.38 -39.24
C ASN A 549 21.93 9.81 -39.71
N ASN A 550 21.40 9.96 -40.93
CA ASN A 550 20.99 11.26 -41.46
C ASN A 550 19.78 11.13 -42.41
N PRO A 551 19.05 12.24 -42.66
CA PRO A 551 17.80 12.22 -43.44
C PRO A 551 17.97 11.75 -44.91
N LEU A 552 19.13 11.98 -45.52
CA LEU A 552 19.39 11.53 -46.89
C LEU A 552 19.49 10.00 -46.98
N LEU A 553 20.15 9.38 -46.00
CA LEU A 553 20.24 7.91 -45.93
C LEU A 553 18.90 7.26 -45.59
N GLU A 554 18.06 7.93 -44.80
CA GLU A 554 16.69 7.49 -44.51
C GLU A 554 15.83 7.42 -45.78
N ILE A 555 15.96 8.40 -46.68
CA ILE A 555 15.24 8.42 -47.98
C ILE A 555 15.75 7.32 -48.92
N VAL A 556 17.07 7.09 -48.96
CA VAL A 556 17.70 6.17 -49.93
C VAL A 556 17.62 4.71 -49.50
N LEU A 557 17.82 4.41 -48.21
CA LEU A 557 17.89 3.05 -47.69
C LEU A 557 16.58 2.57 -47.04
N GLY A 558 15.68 3.50 -46.72
CA GLY A 558 14.46 3.23 -45.98
C GLY A 558 14.75 3.01 -44.49
N LYS A 559 14.11 3.81 -43.63
CA LYS A 559 14.19 3.63 -42.18
C LYS A 559 13.32 2.46 -41.73
N GLU A 560 13.90 1.60 -40.91
CA GLU A 560 13.14 0.55 -40.23
C GLU A 560 12.37 1.16 -39.06
N VAL A 561 11.07 0.93 -39.02
CA VAL A 561 10.19 1.34 -37.91
C VAL A 561 9.35 0.13 -37.49
N PRO A 562 8.73 0.09 -36.30
CA PRO A 562 7.84 -1.01 -35.91
C PRO A 562 6.61 -1.13 -36.81
N TYR A 563 6.00 -2.31 -36.89
CA TYR A 563 4.64 -2.41 -37.45
C TYR A 563 3.70 -1.67 -36.52
N LYS A 564 2.87 -0.76 -37.03
CA LYS A 564 2.03 0.09 -36.18
C LYS A 564 0.56 -0.21 -36.41
N PHE A 565 -0.14 -0.64 -35.37
CA PHE A 565 -1.60 -0.85 -35.37
C PHE A 565 -2.25 0.15 -34.40
N ALA A 566 -3.45 0.63 -34.72
CA ALA A 566 -4.23 1.46 -33.81
C ALA A 566 -5.25 0.61 -33.04
N ALA A 567 -5.33 0.79 -31.72
CA ALA A 567 -6.38 0.25 -30.87
C ALA A 567 -7.29 1.41 -30.43
N VAL A 568 -8.51 1.43 -30.97
CA VAL A 568 -9.50 2.50 -30.72
C VAL A 568 -10.50 2.06 -29.66
N ILE A 569 -10.60 2.84 -28.59
CA ILE A 569 -11.29 2.45 -27.35
C ILE A 569 -12.11 3.61 -26.73
N PRO A 570 -13.14 3.29 -25.93
CA PRO A 570 -13.99 4.28 -25.27
C PRO A 570 -13.39 4.71 -23.91
N ALA A 571 -12.17 5.25 -23.91
CA ALA A 571 -11.40 5.48 -22.68
C ALA A 571 -12.09 6.45 -21.69
N ASP A 572 -12.70 7.52 -22.20
CA ASP A 572 -13.34 8.55 -21.37
C ASP A 572 -14.81 8.22 -21.01
N SER A 573 -15.52 7.48 -21.86
CA SER A 573 -16.94 7.13 -21.64
C SER A 573 -17.13 5.81 -20.91
N ASN A 574 -16.21 4.84 -21.07
CA ASN A 574 -16.27 3.56 -20.41
C ASN A 574 -14.87 2.96 -20.16
N GLU A 575 -14.19 3.49 -19.13
CA GLU A 575 -12.85 3.06 -18.71
C GLU A 575 -12.75 1.54 -18.51
N GLY A 576 -13.78 0.92 -17.89
CA GLY A 576 -13.78 -0.52 -17.61
C GLY A 576 -13.72 -1.39 -18.87
N ILE A 577 -14.54 -1.08 -19.86
CA ILE A 577 -14.53 -1.79 -21.15
C ILE A 577 -13.22 -1.54 -21.89
N ALA A 578 -12.74 -0.29 -21.91
CA ALA A 578 -11.48 0.05 -22.53
C ALA A 578 -10.33 -0.81 -21.97
N ILE A 579 -10.27 -1.01 -20.65
CA ILE A 579 -9.25 -1.85 -20.00
C ILE A 579 -9.35 -3.31 -20.44
N GLU A 580 -10.55 -3.89 -20.50
CA GLU A 580 -10.69 -5.30 -20.90
C GLU A 580 -10.27 -5.52 -22.36
N ILE A 581 -10.60 -4.59 -23.27
CA ILE A 581 -10.10 -4.60 -24.65
C ILE A 581 -8.57 -4.51 -24.65
N LEU A 582 -8.01 -3.55 -23.90
CA LEU A 582 -6.56 -3.32 -23.86
C LEU A 582 -5.77 -4.47 -23.23
N LYS A 583 -6.33 -5.23 -22.29
CA LYS A 583 -5.69 -6.45 -21.78
C LYS A 583 -5.47 -7.48 -22.90
N GLY A 584 -6.51 -7.73 -23.70
CA GLY A 584 -6.39 -8.62 -24.85
C GLY A 584 -5.37 -8.14 -25.88
N VAL A 585 -5.34 -6.83 -26.13
CA VAL A 585 -4.33 -6.20 -27.02
C VAL A 585 -2.92 -6.36 -26.45
N ALA A 586 -2.72 -6.06 -25.17
CA ALA A 586 -1.43 -6.17 -24.49
C ALA A 586 -0.88 -7.59 -24.54
N ASP A 587 -1.73 -8.59 -24.26
CA ASP A 587 -1.35 -10.00 -24.29
C ASP A 587 -0.96 -10.46 -25.69
N ALA A 588 -1.77 -10.12 -26.70
CA ALA A 588 -1.50 -10.48 -28.09
C ALA A 588 -0.23 -9.80 -28.63
N GLN A 589 -0.03 -8.51 -28.32
CA GLN A 589 1.18 -7.76 -28.67
C GLN A 589 2.42 -8.39 -28.00
N THR A 590 2.34 -8.67 -26.70
CA THR A 590 3.43 -9.30 -25.95
C THR A 590 3.81 -10.65 -26.55
N ALA A 591 2.82 -11.48 -26.88
CA ALA A 591 3.04 -12.78 -27.48
C ALA A 591 3.68 -12.69 -28.87
N PHE A 592 3.27 -11.73 -29.70
CA PHE A 592 3.87 -11.49 -31.03
C PHE A 592 5.31 -10.98 -30.90
N ASN A 593 5.55 -9.99 -30.04
CA ASN A 593 6.86 -9.37 -29.87
C ASN A 593 7.89 -10.33 -29.24
N LYS A 594 7.49 -11.13 -28.25
CA LYS A 594 8.35 -12.15 -27.64
C LYS A 594 8.81 -13.22 -28.64
N LYS A 595 8.03 -13.50 -29.69
CA LYS A 595 8.40 -14.42 -30.79
C LYS A 595 9.36 -13.79 -31.81
N GLY A 596 9.82 -12.55 -31.58
CA GLY A 596 10.70 -11.82 -32.49
C GLY A 596 9.97 -11.04 -33.58
N GLY A 597 8.64 -10.98 -33.53
CA GLY A 597 7.82 -10.31 -34.52
C GLY A 597 7.80 -11.01 -35.88
N LYS A 598 7.69 -10.25 -36.96
CA LYS A 598 7.71 -10.77 -38.35
C LYS A 598 8.76 -10.01 -39.15
N ASN A 599 9.60 -10.72 -39.89
CA ASN A 599 10.72 -10.15 -40.63
C ASN A 599 11.59 -9.24 -39.73
N ASP A 600 11.85 -9.68 -38.50
CA ASP A 600 12.58 -8.98 -37.44
C ASP A 600 12.00 -7.64 -36.96
N ARG A 601 10.80 -7.29 -37.43
CA ARG A 601 10.06 -6.09 -37.06
C ARG A 601 8.99 -6.41 -36.02
N LEU A 602 9.05 -5.69 -34.89
CA LEU A 602 8.11 -5.82 -33.77
C LEU A 602 6.85 -4.99 -34.00
N LEU A 603 5.80 -5.29 -33.22
CA LEU A 603 4.52 -4.60 -33.25
C LEU A 603 4.45 -3.50 -32.18
N GLU A 604 4.08 -2.31 -32.61
CA GLU A 604 3.73 -1.14 -31.83
C GLU A 604 2.23 -0.92 -31.90
N ILE A 605 1.62 -0.66 -30.75
CA ILE A 605 0.19 -0.37 -30.61
C ILE A 605 0.00 1.08 -30.24
N VAL A 606 -0.72 1.82 -31.08
CA VAL A 606 -1.19 3.17 -30.78
C VAL A 606 -2.52 3.07 -30.06
N LEU A 607 -2.62 3.66 -28.88
CA LEU A 607 -3.87 3.79 -28.13
C LEU A 607 -4.60 5.06 -28.58
N VAL A 608 -5.87 4.90 -28.96
CA VAL A 608 -6.70 6.00 -29.45
C VAL A 608 -8.03 6.03 -28.73
N ASN A 609 -8.41 7.19 -28.18
CA ASN A 609 -9.68 7.38 -27.47
C ASN A 609 -10.72 8.09 -28.35
N ASP A 610 -11.82 7.42 -28.67
CA ASP A 610 -12.95 8.02 -29.40
C ASP A 610 -14.12 8.45 -28.51
N GLY A 611 -14.07 8.12 -27.22
CA GLY A 611 -15.13 8.44 -26.26
C GLY A 611 -16.46 7.72 -26.53
N ASP A 612 -16.48 6.68 -27.37
CA ASP A 612 -17.71 6.05 -27.86
C ASP A 612 -18.70 7.02 -28.53
N GLU A 613 -18.20 8.11 -29.13
CA GLU A 613 -19.02 9.14 -29.75
C GLU A 613 -18.90 9.07 -31.28
N PRO A 614 -20.00 8.94 -32.05
CA PRO A 614 -19.92 8.63 -33.48
C PRO A 614 -19.20 9.69 -34.34
N GLU A 615 -19.39 10.98 -34.07
CA GLU A 615 -18.75 12.06 -34.86
C GLU A 615 -17.23 12.16 -34.55
N SER A 616 -16.87 12.00 -33.28
CA SER A 616 -15.51 11.84 -32.78
C SER A 616 -14.81 10.65 -33.43
N ALA A 617 -15.48 9.50 -33.46
CA ALA A 617 -14.97 8.27 -34.07
C ALA A 617 -14.67 8.46 -35.56
N GLN A 618 -15.56 9.13 -36.31
CA GLN A 618 -15.32 9.44 -37.72
C GLN A 618 -14.10 10.35 -37.90
N ARG A 619 -13.97 11.39 -37.08
CA ARG A 619 -12.81 12.29 -37.13
C ARG A 619 -11.50 11.56 -36.81
N ILE A 620 -11.50 10.73 -35.78
CA ILE A 620 -10.35 9.90 -35.40
C ILE A 620 -10.01 8.90 -36.51
N ALA A 621 -11.01 8.32 -37.16
CA ALA A 621 -10.80 7.44 -38.29
C ALA A 621 -10.09 8.16 -39.43
N LYS A 622 -10.42 9.44 -39.67
CA LYS A 622 -9.70 10.29 -40.63
C LYS A 622 -8.26 10.57 -40.19
N ASP A 623 -8.02 10.85 -38.91
CA ASP A 623 -6.67 11.07 -38.38
C ASP A 623 -5.82 9.81 -38.53
N ILE A 624 -6.34 8.65 -38.13
CA ILE A 624 -5.71 7.33 -38.29
C ILE A 624 -5.44 7.03 -39.77
N ALA A 625 -6.42 7.26 -40.65
CA ALA A 625 -6.30 7.04 -42.10
C ALA A 625 -5.26 7.96 -42.76
N SER A 626 -4.93 9.09 -42.14
CA SER A 626 -3.89 10.00 -42.61
C SER A 626 -2.48 9.62 -42.16
N ASP A 627 -2.34 8.79 -41.12
CA ASP A 627 -1.04 8.25 -40.68
C ASP A 627 -0.68 7.01 -41.53
N GLY A 628 0.16 7.24 -42.55
CA GLY A 628 0.62 6.19 -43.46
C GLY A 628 1.45 5.07 -42.82
N ASP A 629 1.85 5.19 -41.55
CA ASP A 629 2.53 4.12 -40.83
C ASP A 629 1.55 3.09 -40.24
N ILE A 630 0.28 3.45 -40.06
CA ILE A 630 -0.72 2.57 -39.45
C ILE A 630 -1.21 1.56 -40.48
N LEU A 631 -1.04 0.27 -40.16
CA LEU A 631 -1.32 -0.82 -41.09
C LEU A 631 -2.70 -1.46 -40.88
N ALA A 632 -3.26 -1.33 -39.67
CA ALA A 632 -4.57 -1.87 -39.33
C ALA A 632 -5.15 -1.23 -38.07
N VAL A 633 -6.47 -1.34 -37.93
CA VAL A 633 -7.23 -0.86 -36.77
C VAL A 633 -7.86 -2.01 -36.00
N ILE A 634 -7.75 -1.97 -34.68
CA ILE A 634 -8.43 -2.83 -33.70
C ILE A 634 -9.49 -1.96 -33.02
N GLY A 635 -10.74 -2.39 -33.03
CA GLY A 635 -11.88 -1.55 -32.63
C GLY A 635 -12.73 -1.22 -33.85
N HIS A 636 -13.60 -0.22 -33.81
CA HIS A 636 -14.06 0.55 -32.66
C HIS A 636 -14.90 -0.35 -31.73
N TYR A 637 -15.24 0.18 -30.54
CA TYR A 637 -15.98 -0.56 -29.53
C TYR A 637 -17.45 -0.78 -29.90
N SER A 638 -18.24 0.29 -30.11
CA SER A 638 -19.66 0.16 -30.42
C SER A 638 -19.92 -0.07 -31.90
N SER A 639 -21.13 -0.53 -32.22
CA SER A 639 -21.57 -0.65 -33.62
C SER A 639 -21.73 0.71 -34.29
N ASP A 640 -22.13 1.73 -33.51
CA ASP A 640 -22.34 3.10 -34.00
C ASP A 640 -21.04 3.79 -34.41
N THR A 641 -20.04 3.78 -33.52
CA THR A 641 -18.69 4.30 -33.83
C THR A 641 -18.06 3.52 -34.98
N THR A 642 -18.21 2.18 -35.00
CA THR A 642 -17.72 1.36 -36.10
C THR A 642 -18.34 1.80 -37.42
N GLY A 643 -19.66 1.91 -37.49
CA GLY A 643 -20.39 2.27 -38.70
C GLY A 643 -20.01 3.63 -39.27
N LYS A 644 -19.82 4.65 -38.42
CA LYS A 644 -19.40 5.99 -38.84
C LYS A 644 -17.95 6.05 -39.35
N SER A 645 -17.06 5.26 -38.78
CA SER A 645 -15.64 5.24 -39.16
C SER A 645 -15.35 4.54 -40.50
N LEU A 646 -16.23 3.64 -40.95
CA LEU A 646 -15.93 2.75 -42.08
C LEU A 646 -15.62 3.46 -43.39
N GLU A 647 -16.28 4.58 -43.69
CA GLU A 647 -16.05 5.30 -44.94
C GLU A 647 -14.64 5.90 -45.02
N GLU A 648 -14.10 6.37 -43.89
CA GLU A 648 -12.75 6.93 -43.83
C GLU A 648 -11.70 5.83 -44.05
N TYR A 649 -11.89 4.67 -43.41
CA TYR A 649 -11.00 3.52 -43.60
C TYR A 649 -11.10 2.91 -45.00
N ASP A 650 -12.29 2.87 -45.61
CA ASP A 650 -12.44 2.39 -46.99
C ASP A 650 -11.73 3.30 -48.00
N ARG A 651 -11.79 4.63 -47.79
CA ARG A 651 -11.08 5.62 -48.61
C ARG A 651 -9.56 5.46 -48.52
N ALA A 652 -9.03 5.11 -47.34
CA ALA A 652 -7.60 4.87 -47.14
C ALA A 652 -7.16 3.42 -47.38
N ILE A 653 -8.09 2.51 -47.70
CA ILE A 653 -7.83 1.08 -47.87
C ILE A 653 -7.21 0.48 -46.59
N LEU A 654 -7.62 0.97 -45.42
CA LEU A 654 -7.08 0.58 -44.12
C LEU A 654 -7.93 -0.53 -43.49
N PRO A 655 -7.42 -1.76 -43.33
CA PRO A 655 -8.18 -2.85 -42.73
C PRO A 655 -8.48 -2.62 -41.24
N MET A 656 -9.67 -3.04 -40.83
CA MET A 656 -10.18 -2.87 -39.46
C MET A 656 -10.81 -4.17 -38.95
N VAL A 657 -10.53 -4.52 -37.70
CA VAL A 657 -11.14 -5.65 -36.99
C VAL A 657 -11.82 -5.15 -35.71
N SER A 658 -13.15 -5.23 -35.64
CA SER A 658 -13.88 -4.95 -34.40
C SER A 658 -14.16 -6.23 -33.60
N PRO A 659 -13.81 -6.29 -32.31
CA PRO A 659 -14.11 -7.44 -31.47
C PRO A 659 -15.53 -7.41 -30.89
N THR A 660 -16.27 -6.30 -31.02
CA THR A 660 -17.50 -6.05 -30.23
C THR A 660 -18.67 -5.52 -31.06
N SER A 661 -18.45 -5.10 -32.31
CA SER A 661 -19.52 -4.62 -33.20
C SER A 661 -20.36 -5.78 -33.76
N VAL A 662 -21.61 -5.91 -33.28
CA VAL A 662 -22.53 -7.00 -33.63
C VAL A 662 -23.55 -6.63 -34.71
N SER A 663 -23.74 -5.34 -34.99
CA SER A 663 -24.83 -4.86 -35.86
C SER A 663 -24.73 -5.41 -37.30
N SER A 664 -25.85 -5.94 -37.81
CA SER A 664 -25.98 -6.29 -39.22
C SER A 664 -26.02 -5.07 -40.14
N LYS A 665 -26.47 -3.90 -39.64
CA LYS A 665 -26.41 -2.65 -40.42
C LYS A 665 -24.98 -2.24 -40.76
N VAL A 666 -24.01 -2.59 -39.92
CA VAL A 666 -22.58 -2.39 -40.23
C VAL A 666 -22.15 -3.28 -41.42
N ASP A 667 -22.71 -4.50 -41.54
CA ASP A 667 -22.44 -5.35 -42.70
C ASP A 667 -23.08 -4.83 -43.98
N GLU A 668 -24.29 -4.28 -43.88
CA GLU A 668 -25.00 -3.65 -44.99
C GLU A 668 -24.20 -2.43 -45.46
N LYS A 669 -23.82 -1.55 -44.52
CA LYS A 669 -22.95 -0.40 -44.81
C LYS A 669 -21.65 -0.84 -45.47
N ARG A 670 -20.98 -1.88 -44.95
CA ARG A 670 -19.76 -2.44 -45.55
C ARG A 670 -19.99 -2.91 -46.99
N GLN A 671 -21.15 -3.46 -47.33
CA GLN A 671 -21.44 -3.93 -48.69
C GLN A 671 -21.54 -2.78 -49.70
N GLU A 672 -21.89 -1.58 -49.24
CA GLU A 672 -21.90 -0.35 -50.06
C GLU A 672 -20.49 0.18 -50.35
N LEU A 673 -19.49 -0.26 -49.58
CA LEU A 673 -18.11 0.23 -49.68
C LEU A 673 -17.29 -0.50 -50.75
N THR A 674 -16.26 0.19 -51.26
CA THR A 674 -15.50 -0.26 -52.43
C THR A 674 -14.53 -1.38 -52.08
N HIS A 675 -13.75 -1.20 -51.02
CA HIS A 675 -12.64 -2.08 -50.63
C HIS A 675 -13.03 -3.07 -49.51
N LYS A 676 -14.15 -2.84 -48.83
CA LYS A 676 -14.76 -3.76 -47.84
C LYS A 676 -13.82 -4.13 -46.68
N VAL A 677 -13.13 -3.12 -46.16
CA VAL A 677 -12.04 -3.19 -45.17
C VAL A 677 -12.43 -3.69 -43.77
N PHE A 678 -13.72 -3.91 -43.50
CA PHE A 678 -14.23 -4.31 -42.19
C PHE A 678 -14.25 -5.83 -41.96
N PHE A 679 -13.76 -6.23 -40.80
CA PHE A 679 -13.83 -7.59 -40.26
C PHE A 679 -14.27 -7.54 -38.79
N ARG A 680 -14.77 -8.67 -38.26
CA ARG A 680 -15.07 -8.82 -36.84
C ARG A 680 -14.85 -10.24 -36.35
N THR A 681 -14.66 -10.39 -35.04
CA THR A 681 -14.55 -11.70 -34.37
C THR A 681 -15.83 -12.12 -33.67
N VAL A 682 -16.62 -11.14 -33.17
CA VAL A 682 -17.93 -11.42 -32.56
C VAL A 682 -18.95 -11.83 -33.63
N PRO A 683 -19.86 -12.76 -33.32
CA PRO A 683 -20.99 -13.02 -34.21
C PRO A 683 -21.92 -11.82 -34.33
N SER A 684 -22.66 -11.76 -35.43
CA SER A 684 -23.62 -10.69 -35.66
C SER A 684 -24.93 -10.92 -34.92
N ASP A 685 -25.70 -9.84 -34.77
CA ASP A 685 -27.06 -9.84 -34.25
C ASP A 685 -28.07 -10.62 -35.12
N ARG A 686 -27.65 -11.20 -36.26
CA ARG A 686 -28.45 -12.19 -37.00
C ARG A 686 -28.84 -13.39 -36.13
N GLN A 687 -28.07 -13.66 -35.06
CA GLN A 687 -28.39 -14.71 -34.10
C GLN A 687 -29.67 -14.45 -33.28
N ILE A 688 -30.21 -13.23 -33.30
CA ILE A 688 -31.49 -12.87 -32.65
C ILE A 688 -32.66 -13.72 -33.19
N GLU A 689 -32.54 -14.36 -34.36
CA GLU A 689 -33.48 -15.38 -34.84
C GLU A 689 -33.80 -16.44 -33.76
N THR A 690 -32.80 -16.85 -32.98
CA THR A 690 -32.97 -17.84 -31.92
C THR A 690 -33.89 -17.33 -30.81
N LEU A 691 -33.79 -16.04 -30.47
CA LEU A 691 -34.65 -15.39 -29.49
C LEU A 691 -36.09 -15.31 -30.00
N ALA A 692 -36.28 -14.91 -31.25
CA ALA A 692 -37.59 -14.88 -31.88
C ALA A 692 -38.27 -16.26 -31.86
N LYS A 693 -37.54 -17.31 -32.25
CA LYS A 693 -38.02 -18.71 -32.19
C LYS A 693 -38.35 -19.15 -30.77
N TYR A 694 -37.49 -18.84 -29.80
CA TYR A 694 -37.75 -19.19 -28.41
C TYR A 694 -39.06 -18.59 -27.87
N ILE A 695 -39.31 -17.31 -28.15
CA ILE A 695 -40.54 -16.63 -27.73
C ILE A 695 -41.78 -17.26 -28.37
N LYS A 696 -41.71 -17.56 -29.66
CA LYS A 696 -42.85 -18.13 -30.39
C LYS A 696 -43.09 -19.60 -30.05
N ASP A 697 -42.04 -20.42 -30.10
CA ASP A 697 -42.17 -21.88 -30.04
C ASP A 697 -42.15 -22.41 -28.61
N SER A 698 -41.32 -21.82 -27.74
CA SER A 698 -41.14 -22.28 -26.35
C SER A 698 -42.06 -21.53 -25.39
N LEU A 699 -42.11 -20.19 -25.47
CA LEU A 699 -42.96 -19.37 -24.59
C LEU A 699 -44.41 -19.27 -25.10
N LYS A 700 -44.68 -19.64 -26.35
CA LYS A 700 -46.02 -19.62 -26.97
C LYS A 700 -46.68 -18.25 -26.91
N LEU A 701 -45.89 -17.22 -27.14
CA LEU A 701 -46.36 -15.85 -27.21
C LEU A 701 -46.53 -15.44 -28.67
N ASP A 702 -47.67 -14.84 -28.99
CA ASP A 702 -48.03 -14.45 -30.36
C ASP A 702 -47.78 -12.97 -30.63
N THR A 703 -47.63 -12.15 -29.59
CA THR A 703 -47.43 -10.71 -29.69
C THR A 703 -46.22 -10.27 -28.87
N ALA A 704 -45.39 -9.40 -29.45
CA ALA A 704 -44.23 -8.80 -28.78
C ALA A 704 -44.26 -7.27 -28.88
N VAL A 705 -43.68 -6.62 -27.87
CA VAL A 705 -43.38 -5.19 -27.84
C VAL A 705 -41.86 -5.04 -27.77
N VAL A 706 -41.29 -4.16 -28.59
CA VAL A 706 -39.86 -3.95 -28.72
C VAL A 706 -39.49 -2.55 -28.22
N PHE A 707 -38.58 -2.48 -27.27
CA PHE A 707 -37.97 -1.24 -26.80
C PHE A 707 -36.59 -1.10 -27.44
N TYR A 708 -36.29 0.10 -27.93
CA TYR A 708 -35.03 0.38 -28.62
C TYR A 708 -34.60 1.84 -28.38
N GLU A 709 -33.34 2.17 -28.61
CA GLU A 709 -32.82 3.53 -28.52
C GLU A 709 -32.78 4.15 -29.92
N LYS A 710 -33.60 5.19 -30.14
CA LYS A 710 -33.66 5.86 -31.45
C LYS A 710 -32.38 6.60 -31.81
N ALA A 711 -31.65 7.08 -30.81
CA ALA A 711 -30.40 7.82 -30.98
C ALA A 711 -29.23 6.95 -31.46
N SER A 712 -29.30 5.63 -31.29
CA SER A 712 -28.36 4.67 -31.91
C SER A 712 -28.79 4.46 -33.37
N GLU A 713 -27.89 4.71 -34.32
CA GLU A 713 -28.12 4.52 -35.75
C GLU A 713 -27.87 3.05 -36.17
N PHE A 714 -26.94 2.38 -35.48
CA PHE A 714 -26.46 1.04 -35.84
C PHE A 714 -26.89 -0.05 -34.87
N TYR A 715 -26.55 0.02 -33.57
CA TYR A 715 -26.74 -1.11 -32.64
C TYR A 715 -28.22 -1.43 -32.38
N SER A 716 -28.93 -0.54 -31.70
CA SER A 716 -30.29 -0.83 -31.22
C SER A 716 -31.31 -0.91 -32.38
N GLN A 717 -31.10 -0.12 -33.44
CA GLN A 717 -31.91 -0.20 -34.65
C GLN A 717 -31.75 -1.54 -35.39
N SER A 718 -30.51 -2.05 -35.49
CA SER A 718 -30.26 -3.34 -36.14
C SER A 718 -30.90 -4.48 -35.36
N GLY A 719 -30.74 -4.49 -34.03
CA GLY A 719 -31.40 -5.48 -33.17
C GLY A 719 -32.92 -5.46 -33.32
N ARG A 720 -33.52 -4.26 -33.31
CA ARG A 720 -34.96 -4.05 -33.55
C ARG A 720 -35.41 -4.63 -34.89
N GLU A 721 -34.74 -4.25 -35.97
CA GLU A 721 -35.14 -4.65 -37.33
C GLU A 721 -34.97 -6.15 -37.56
N VAL A 722 -33.86 -6.73 -37.11
CA VAL A 722 -33.62 -8.18 -37.20
C VAL A 722 -34.66 -8.95 -36.39
N PHE A 723 -34.96 -8.52 -35.16
CA PHE A 723 -35.98 -9.17 -34.34
C PHE A 723 -37.36 -9.12 -34.98
N ILE A 724 -37.83 -7.93 -35.39
CA ILE A 724 -39.15 -7.76 -36.01
C ILE A 724 -39.26 -8.67 -37.24
N ARG A 725 -38.24 -8.66 -38.10
CA ARG A 725 -38.22 -9.48 -39.32
C ARG A 725 -38.32 -10.96 -39.01
N GLU A 726 -37.48 -11.49 -38.12
CA GLU A 726 -37.47 -12.94 -37.83
C GLU A 726 -38.71 -13.38 -37.04
N TYR A 727 -39.22 -12.56 -36.13
CA TYR A 727 -40.42 -12.87 -35.35
C TYR A 727 -41.70 -12.85 -36.21
N GLU A 728 -41.84 -11.89 -37.12
CA GLU A 728 -42.97 -11.84 -38.05
C GLU A 728 -42.92 -12.98 -39.07
N LYS A 729 -41.72 -13.37 -39.52
CA LYS A 729 -41.51 -14.50 -40.45
C LYS A 729 -41.99 -15.85 -39.89
N ILE A 730 -41.93 -16.05 -38.57
CA ILE A 730 -42.44 -17.26 -37.90
C ILE A 730 -43.87 -17.10 -37.37
N GLY A 731 -44.60 -16.07 -37.84
CA GLY A 731 -46.01 -15.85 -37.51
C GLY A 731 -46.26 -15.19 -36.16
N GLY A 732 -45.24 -14.60 -35.53
CA GLY A 732 -45.41 -13.64 -34.44
C GLY A 732 -45.92 -12.29 -34.96
N LYS A 733 -46.45 -11.45 -34.08
CA LYS A 733 -46.87 -10.08 -34.42
C LYS A 733 -46.16 -9.09 -33.50
N VAL A 734 -45.57 -8.05 -34.06
CA VAL A 734 -45.10 -6.91 -33.27
C VAL A 734 -46.20 -5.87 -33.27
N ASP A 735 -46.56 -5.35 -32.09
CA ASP A 735 -47.53 -4.27 -32.01
C ASP A 735 -46.92 -3.02 -32.67
N LYS A 736 -47.61 -2.43 -33.66
CA LYS A 736 -47.09 -1.28 -34.43
C LYS A 736 -47.95 -0.03 -34.28
N ASN A 737 -49.11 -0.13 -33.62
CA ASN A 737 -50.16 0.89 -33.67
C ASN A 737 -50.48 1.58 -32.33
N GLY A 738 -49.65 1.40 -31.29
CA GLY A 738 -49.68 2.22 -30.07
C GLY A 738 -48.86 1.61 -28.93
N ASP A 739 -47.63 2.07 -28.70
CA ASP A 739 -46.71 1.58 -27.65
C ASP A 739 -45.93 0.29 -27.95
N GLY A 740 -45.90 -0.18 -29.20
CA GLY A 740 -45.24 -1.45 -29.54
C GLY A 740 -43.78 -1.37 -30.01
N VAL A 741 -43.33 -0.15 -30.34
CA VAL A 741 -41.95 0.20 -30.65
C VAL A 741 -41.65 1.49 -29.88
N ILE A 742 -41.09 1.34 -28.67
CA ILE A 742 -40.94 2.47 -27.72
C ILE A 742 -39.48 2.92 -27.67
N ASP A 743 -39.26 4.21 -27.85
CA ASP A 743 -37.98 4.86 -27.58
C ASP A 743 -37.81 5.04 -26.06
N ILE A 744 -36.71 4.52 -25.52
CA ILE A 744 -36.47 4.47 -24.06
C ILE A 744 -36.30 5.90 -23.48
N ARG A 745 -36.00 6.90 -24.31
CA ARG A 745 -35.74 8.29 -23.91
C ARG A 745 -36.89 9.29 -24.12
N ASP A 746 -38.05 8.84 -24.57
CA ASP A 746 -39.20 9.72 -24.82
C ASP A 746 -40.06 9.84 -23.54
N ASP A 747 -40.10 11.03 -22.93
CA ASP A 747 -40.75 11.31 -21.64
C ASP A 747 -42.28 11.08 -21.68
N GLU A 748 -42.93 11.30 -22.84
CA GLU A 748 -44.37 11.00 -23.02
C GLU A 748 -44.63 9.49 -22.98
N SER A 749 -43.68 8.69 -23.48
CA SER A 749 -43.76 7.22 -23.45
C SER A 749 -43.59 6.67 -22.04
N GLN A 750 -42.87 7.36 -21.15
CA GLN A 750 -42.67 6.96 -19.75
C GLN A 750 -43.85 7.33 -18.84
N GLN A 751 -44.65 8.35 -19.15
CA GLN A 751 -45.80 8.73 -18.31
C GLN A 751 -46.99 7.75 -18.39
N ASN A 752 -47.13 6.99 -19.48
CA ASN A 752 -48.16 5.95 -19.61
C ASN A 752 -47.87 4.67 -18.78
N PHE A 753 -46.79 4.62 -17.98
CA PHE A 753 -46.33 3.42 -17.27
C PHE A 753 -46.88 3.22 -15.85
N ASN A 754 -47.73 4.11 -15.33
CA ASN A 754 -48.28 4.00 -13.96
C ASN A 754 -49.59 3.21 -13.84
N ASP A 755 -50.08 2.58 -14.91
CA ASP A 755 -51.32 1.80 -14.86
C ASP A 755 -51.05 0.35 -14.37
N GLU A 756 -51.67 -0.01 -13.25
CA GLU A 756 -51.35 -1.15 -12.35
C GLU A 756 -51.50 -2.58 -12.92
N ASN A 757 -51.52 -2.80 -14.24
CA ASN A 757 -51.91 -4.10 -14.82
C ASN A 757 -50.98 -4.70 -15.89
N VAL A 758 -49.69 -4.33 -15.98
CA VAL A 758 -48.82 -4.86 -17.05
C VAL A 758 -47.48 -5.42 -16.55
N ARG A 759 -47.21 -6.68 -16.91
CA ARG A 759 -46.01 -7.47 -16.59
C ARG A 759 -44.84 -7.15 -17.53
N LEU A 760 -43.62 -7.10 -16.98
CA LEU A 760 -42.35 -6.85 -17.68
C LEU A 760 -41.43 -8.05 -17.49
N ASP A 761 -40.95 -8.66 -18.58
CA ASP A 761 -39.91 -9.69 -18.55
C ASP A 761 -38.70 -9.17 -19.34
N SER A 762 -37.69 -8.63 -18.66
CA SER A 762 -36.47 -8.12 -19.27
C SER A 762 -35.46 -9.24 -19.53
N LEU A 763 -35.02 -9.42 -20.78
CA LEU A 763 -33.82 -10.19 -21.14
C LEU A 763 -32.73 -9.22 -21.62
N ALA A 764 -32.18 -8.43 -20.68
CA ALA A 764 -30.88 -7.79 -20.81
C ALA A 764 -30.16 -7.94 -19.46
N LEU A 765 -28.87 -8.30 -19.50
CA LEU A 765 -28.05 -8.60 -18.32
C LEU A 765 -28.14 -7.50 -17.24
N ASN A 766 -28.22 -7.96 -15.98
CA ASN A 766 -28.09 -7.22 -14.71
C ASN A 766 -29.21 -6.25 -14.29
N ALA A 767 -30.23 -6.78 -13.62
CA ALA A 767 -30.95 -6.11 -12.53
C ALA A 767 -31.68 -7.13 -11.64
N GLU A 768 -30.93 -7.92 -10.87
CA GLU A 768 -31.43 -9.16 -10.23
C GLU A 768 -32.35 -8.95 -9.01
N GLU A 769 -32.40 -7.77 -8.39
CA GLU A 769 -33.10 -7.60 -7.10
C GLU A 769 -34.50 -6.96 -7.15
N LYS A 770 -34.92 -6.35 -8.27
CA LYS A 770 -36.28 -5.76 -8.37
C LYS A 770 -37.30 -6.63 -9.12
N LEU A 771 -36.85 -7.69 -9.81
CA LEU A 771 -37.68 -8.49 -10.72
C LEU A 771 -38.41 -9.68 -10.08
N LYS A 772 -38.07 -10.09 -8.84
CA LYS A 772 -38.67 -11.28 -8.20
C LYS A 772 -40.13 -11.15 -7.75
N LYS A 773 -40.78 -9.98 -7.90
CA LYS A 773 -42.10 -9.71 -7.32
C LYS A 773 -43.31 -9.74 -8.29
N ILE A 774 -43.14 -9.94 -9.60
CA ILE A 774 -44.20 -9.59 -10.57
C ILE A 774 -44.38 -10.67 -11.65
N LEU A 775 -45.02 -11.81 -11.33
CA LEU A 775 -45.32 -12.87 -12.29
C LEU A 775 -46.82 -13.22 -12.31
N ASN A 776 -47.61 -12.59 -13.20
CA ASN A 776 -48.84 -13.17 -13.76
C ASN A 776 -49.41 -12.30 -14.91
N GLN A 777 -49.26 -12.73 -16.17
CA GLN A 777 -50.06 -12.46 -17.39
C GLN A 777 -49.26 -12.71 -18.69
N LYS A 778 -49.96 -13.05 -19.79
CA LYS A 778 -49.46 -13.64 -21.06
C LYS A 778 -48.98 -12.60 -22.12
N LYS A 779 -48.09 -11.67 -21.78
CA LYS A 779 -47.42 -10.77 -22.75
C LYS A 779 -45.96 -10.58 -22.33
N LEU A 780 -45.03 -10.50 -23.29
CA LEU A 780 -43.58 -10.32 -23.06
C LEU A 780 -43.10 -9.04 -23.74
N ARG A 781 -42.23 -8.31 -23.04
CA ARG A 781 -41.68 -7.00 -23.41
C ARG A 781 -40.16 -7.13 -23.55
N LEU A 782 -39.58 -6.80 -24.70
CA LEU A 782 -38.14 -7.02 -24.98
C LEU A 782 -37.39 -5.70 -25.12
N LEU A 783 -36.27 -5.56 -24.41
CA LEU A 783 -35.34 -4.44 -24.55
C LEU A 783 -34.20 -4.87 -25.48
N LEU A 784 -34.02 -4.19 -26.63
CA LEU A 784 -33.03 -4.52 -27.68
C LEU A 784 -31.98 -3.42 -27.87
#